data_AF-A0A7U6GKQ8-F1
#
_entry.id   AF-A0A7U6GKQ8-F1
#
_cell.length_a   1.000
_cell.length_b   1.000
_cell.length_c   1.000
_cell.angle_alpha   90.00
_cell.angle_beta   90.00
_cell.angle_gamma   90.00
#
_symmetry.space_group_name_H-M   'P 1'
#
loop_
_entity.id
_entity.type
_entity.pdbx_description
1 polymer ?
#
loop_
_entity_poly.entity_id
_entity_poly.type
_entity_poly.pdbx_seq_one_letter_code
_entity_poly.pdbx_strand_id
1 'polypeptide(L)'
;MRSHGSASSGTISSMAGFSQSAPGQVPAGSTDHGNCPPPGLQHQRPGKYAVNRQRTRVPILIRAFCVLLLGLFCFQAISEYLSSSITLGVVIQEDGSKVRIIAIRDNSPAQKAGVPAHNTLKAINGHAIQSVLDVTPLLKETRGHSVTLTLDQNQISRDILVTPGVPANYRSLVLNFLILVIYISIGIAAIKASGIDSRTRQLAWFSFAVALDITTYINISYWPGSQILYIGFKQMLAVLQFALLFHLLSMIPKPAPWMKLPYMPAAIYILSLSFHFLWFLLGFNIIFPGSRIANLSRFVIDNNVSFISWGLIVFCVLVYQYFTAREPKGRQQVKWILLSIIPWIILQLSDLFVPNTSWVYSDWYALADKFTHMLLPVGILATIFSYNLLDLSDLFPRKFFYSLLATAVLAFPGLAIVETGIYVSNQINHNAAIWLSSLAMLALGYTFSPLRDRLIQLLEGRSWYKQHHLGRDLRKLAEELTDMDGLEEIERQLTSRLASLMHSQGVVLHLNPGLPDSRASYGSKEEPVACWIGLNSERICLEDLELSRLLAPLHLGHPGETNPLLRKLYRHGLELIVPLHLHGEHLGTLMIGRSLGRHRYSWRETELLNLFAQNISAKFANALLHSQLQFDELTGLYRRKAILERLEQCIQDYRKTAQVFSIAMIDLDDFKMVNDRHGHLEGDRILIRAAATAREMLSKEDRLGRYGGEEFLLVMPGRDAKGAAWLCEHVRWAMEDLQHQDGSATTVSIGIAEIREASDNSLSLEEQAMKLIALADKRLYKAKAEGKNRISYELPVQC
;
A
#
# COMPACT_ATOMS: atom_id res chain seq x y z
N MET A 1 -46.29 -35.43 -13.61
CA MET A 1 -46.15 -36.16 -14.89
C MET A 1 -44.67 -36.23 -15.20
N ARG A 2 -43.99 -37.36 -14.91
CA ARG A 2 -43.50 -38.34 -15.92
C ARG A 2 -42.82 -37.65 -17.12
N SER A 3 -41.62 -37.96 -17.59
CA SER A 3 -40.55 -38.93 -17.28
C SER A 3 -39.63 -38.91 -18.50
N HIS A 4 -38.31 -39.06 -18.31
CA HIS A 4 -37.33 -39.52 -19.33
C HIS A 4 -37.12 -38.63 -20.58
N GLY A 5 -36.00 -38.62 -21.29
CA GLY A 5 -34.71 -39.31 -21.25
C GLY A 5 -33.74 -38.49 -22.13
N SER A 6 -32.47 -38.32 -21.75
CA SER A 6 -31.31 -39.11 -22.19
C SER A 6 -31.01 -39.09 -23.70
N ALA A 7 -29.74 -38.74 -24.00
CA ALA A 7 -28.95 -39.13 -25.18
C ALA A 7 -29.33 -38.45 -26.51
N SER A 8 -28.44 -38.10 -27.44
CA SER A 8 -26.99 -38.32 -27.61
C SER A 8 -26.53 -37.57 -28.86
N SER A 9 -25.25 -37.18 -28.88
CA SER A 9 -24.29 -37.09 -29.99
C SER A 9 -24.78 -37.00 -31.45
N GLY A 10 -24.18 -36.07 -32.20
CA GLY A 10 -24.18 -36.11 -33.67
C GLY A 10 -23.38 -34.98 -34.32
N THR A 11 -22.06 -35.14 -34.41
CA THR A 11 -21.18 -34.46 -35.37
C THR A 11 -21.66 -34.65 -36.81
N ILE A 12 -21.53 -33.63 -37.67
CA ILE A 12 -21.07 -33.73 -39.08
C ILE A 12 -20.83 -32.33 -39.67
N SER A 13 -19.77 -32.26 -40.47
CA SER A 13 -19.20 -31.16 -41.26
C SER A 13 -19.97 -30.79 -42.54
N SER A 14 -19.79 -29.55 -43.03
CA SER A 14 -19.37 -29.17 -44.42
C SER A 14 -19.76 -27.70 -44.70
N MET A 15 -18.82 -26.76 -44.90
CA MET A 15 -18.15 -26.36 -46.16
C MET A 15 -19.04 -25.74 -47.26
N ALA A 16 -18.79 -24.45 -47.56
CA ALA A 16 -18.75 -23.74 -48.87
C ALA A 16 -18.89 -22.22 -48.60
N GLY A 17 -18.21 -21.24 -49.22
CA GLY A 17 -17.21 -21.17 -50.29
C GLY A 17 -16.64 -19.73 -50.37
N PHE A 18 -15.34 -19.59 -50.62
CA PHE A 18 -14.67 -18.93 -51.77
C PHE A 18 -14.97 -17.44 -52.06
N SER A 19 -13.92 -16.60 -51.95
CA SER A 19 -13.35 -15.87 -53.09
C SER A 19 -11.89 -15.44 -52.81
N GLN A 20 -11.02 -15.59 -53.82
CA GLN A 20 -9.61 -15.20 -53.87
C GLN A 20 -9.43 -14.06 -54.87
N SER A 21 -8.48 -13.15 -54.63
CA SER A 21 -7.58 -12.63 -55.66
C SER A 21 -6.32 -12.00 -55.04
N ALA A 22 -5.19 -12.21 -55.71
CA ALA A 22 -3.83 -11.74 -55.40
C ALA A 22 -3.16 -11.28 -56.74
N PRO A 23 -1.83 -11.00 -56.84
CA PRO A 23 -1.18 -9.70 -56.59
C PRO A 23 -0.25 -9.21 -57.74
N GLY A 24 0.33 -7.99 -57.63
CA GLY A 24 1.72 -7.73 -58.07
C GLY A 24 2.06 -6.46 -58.89
N GLN A 25 3.27 -5.95 -58.60
CA GLN A 25 4.25 -5.19 -59.43
C GLN A 25 4.52 -3.68 -59.16
N VAL A 26 5.82 -3.37 -59.20
CA VAL A 26 6.63 -2.13 -58.99
C VAL A 26 7.53 -2.04 -60.26
N PRO A 27 7.95 -0.88 -60.87
CA PRO A 27 8.98 0.00 -60.28
C PRO A 27 9.12 1.50 -60.72
N ALA A 28 9.93 2.20 -59.90
CA ALA A 28 10.96 3.24 -60.12
C ALA A 28 10.74 4.57 -60.90
N GLY A 29 11.23 5.67 -60.28
CA GLY A 29 11.60 6.93 -60.92
C GLY A 29 12.27 7.90 -59.91
N SER A 30 13.58 8.13 -60.07
CA SER A 30 14.50 8.89 -59.22
C SER A 30 14.80 10.30 -59.75
N THR A 31 14.98 11.30 -58.88
CA THR A 31 15.99 12.36 -59.04
C THR A 31 16.46 12.90 -57.68
N ASP A 32 17.77 12.89 -57.50
CA ASP A 32 18.58 13.37 -56.38
C ASP A 32 18.71 14.91 -56.33
N HIS A 33 18.85 15.48 -55.12
CA HIS A 33 20.07 16.15 -54.63
C HIS A 33 19.80 17.09 -53.43
N GLY A 34 20.60 16.98 -52.36
CA GLY A 34 20.98 18.15 -51.54
C GLY A 34 20.97 18.03 -50.01
N ASN A 35 22.00 17.40 -49.44
CA ASN A 35 22.76 17.78 -48.23
C ASN A 35 22.15 17.77 -46.79
N CYS A 36 22.56 16.71 -46.08
CA CYS A 36 23.09 16.56 -44.70
C CYS A 36 22.27 16.88 -43.41
N PRO A 37 22.20 15.92 -42.43
CA PRO A 37 21.48 16.02 -41.15
C PRO A 37 22.38 16.30 -39.92
N PRO A 38 21.79 16.64 -38.75
CA PRO A 38 21.91 15.77 -37.55
C PRO A 38 20.71 15.86 -36.57
N PRO A 39 20.65 15.09 -35.46
CA PRO A 39 20.93 13.68 -35.24
C PRO A 39 19.65 12.87 -34.95
N GLY A 40 19.63 11.62 -35.40
CA GLY A 40 18.48 10.72 -35.31
C GLY A 40 18.17 10.21 -33.89
N LEU A 41 16.90 10.31 -33.53
CA LEU A 41 16.20 9.38 -32.65
C LEU A 41 16.29 7.97 -33.26
N GLN A 42 17.21 7.14 -32.76
CA GLN A 42 17.14 5.70 -33.00
C GLN A 42 15.97 5.13 -32.20
N HIS A 43 14.81 5.01 -32.85
CA HIS A 43 13.80 4.02 -32.50
C HIS A 43 14.36 2.62 -32.75
N GLN A 44 15.07 2.06 -31.76
CA GLN A 44 15.20 0.61 -31.68
C GLN A 44 13.86 0.04 -31.22
N ARG A 45 13.17 -0.64 -32.15
CA ARG A 45 12.08 -1.57 -31.82
C ARG A 45 12.67 -2.68 -30.93
N PRO A 46 12.17 -2.92 -29.70
CA PRO A 46 12.48 -4.17 -29.02
C PRO A 46 11.65 -5.30 -29.63
N GLY A 47 12.32 -6.40 -29.98
CA GLY A 47 11.73 -7.60 -30.57
C GLY A 47 10.59 -8.17 -29.73
N LYS A 48 9.37 -8.12 -30.28
CA LYS A 48 8.15 -8.70 -29.69
C LYS A 48 8.10 -10.25 -29.69
N TYR A 49 9.14 -10.95 -30.12
CA TYR A 49 9.13 -12.42 -30.24
C TYR A 49 9.89 -13.20 -29.15
N ALA A 50 10.59 -12.53 -28.21
CA ALA A 50 11.30 -13.21 -27.12
C ALA A 50 10.55 -13.23 -25.76
N VAL A 51 9.55 -12.35 -25.58
CA VAL A 51 8.92 -12.12 -24.26
C VAL A 51 7.88 -13.20 -23.89
N ASN A 52 7.34 -13.94 -24.85
CA ASN A 52 6.25 -14.89 -24.59
C ASN A 52 6.71 -16.30 -24.12
N ARG A 53 8.00 -16.65 -24.28
CA ARG A 53 8.53 -17.96 -23.80
C ARG A 53 8.97 -17.95 -22.32
N GLN A 54 9.30 -16.79 -21.75
CA GLN A 54 9.70 -16.69 -20.34
C GLN A 54 8.49 -16.75 -19.38
N ARG A 55 7.33 -16.19 -19.77
CA ARG A 55 6.11 -16.17 -18.92
C ARG A 55 5.50 -17.55 -18.65
N THR A 56 5.68 -18.52 -19.56
CA THR A 56 5.12 -19.87 -19.42
C THR A 56 6.04 -20.86 -18.69
N ARG A 57 7.36 -20.62 -18.64
CA ARG A 57 8.34 -21.54 -18.00
C ARG A 57 8.50 -21.35 -16.50
N VAL A 58 8.35 -20.12 -15.99
CA VAL A 58 8.55 -19.82 -14.56
C VAL A 58 7.61 -20.61 -13.65
N PRO A 59 6.29 -20.72 -13.93
CA PRO A 59 5.39 -21.54 -13.11
C PRO A 59 5.72 -23.03 -13.13
N ILE A 60 6.22 -23.55 -14.27
CA ILE A 60 6.61 -24.95 -14.44
C ILE A 60 7.86 -25.26 -13.62
N LEU A 61 8.88 -24.40 -13.67
CA LEU A 61 10.12 -24.54 -12.90
C LEU A 61 9.85 -24.48 -11.38
N ILE A 62 8.96 -23.59 -10.94
CA ILE A 62 8.59 -23.49 -9.52
C ILE A 62 7.86 -24.77 -9.06
N ARG A 63 6.91 -25.28 -9.87
CA ARG A 63 6.23 -26.55 -9.55
C ARG A 63 7.22 -27.71 -9.48
N ALA A 64 8.12 -27.83 -10.45
CA ALA A 64 9.16 -28.86 -10.47
C ALA A 64 10.08 -28.75 -9.23
N PHE A 65 10.45 -27.53 -8.84
CA PHE A 65 11.26 -27.28 -7.64
C PHE A 65 10.51 -27.63 -6.35
N CYS A 66 9.21 -27.31 -6.24
CA CYS A 66 8.40 -27.70 -5.09
C CYS A 66 8.25 -29.22 -4.98
N VAL A 67 8.07 -29.92 -6.11
CA VAL A 67 8.03 -31.39 -6.16
C VAL A 67 9.38 -31.99 -5.74
N LEU A 68 10.50 -31.40 -6.18
CA LEU A 68 11.83 -31.81 -5.74
C LEU A 68 12.00 -31.66 -4.23
N LEU A 69 11.62 -30.52 -3.65
CA LEU A 69 11.69 -30.28 -2.20
C LEU A 69 10.83 -31.28 -1.42
N LEU A 70 9.62 -31.56 -1.89
CA LEU A 70 8.76 -32.57 -1.25
C LEU A 70 9.37 -33.97 -1.35
N GLY A 71 9.96 -34.33 -2.48
CA GLY A 71 10.69 -35.59 -2.66
C GLY A 71 11.89 -35.72 -1.73
N LEU A 72 12.69 -34.66 -1.59
CA LEU A 72 13.81 -34.60 -0.65
C LEU A 72 13.35 -34.71 0.81
N PHE A 73 12.24 -34.07 1.17
CA PHE A 73 11.65 -34.20 2.50
C PHE A 73 11.13 -35.62 2.79
N CYS A 74 10.48 -36.26 1.82
CA CYS A 74 10.09 -37.67 1.94
C CYS A 74 11.32 -38.57 2.12
N PHE A 75 12.39 -38.31 1.37
CA PHE A 75 13.66 -39.03 1.53
C PHE A 75 14.27 -38.81 2.91
N GLN A 76 14.25 -37.58 3.44
CA GLN A 76 14.66 -37.27 4.81
C GLN A 76 13.84 -38.05 5.84
N ALA A 77 12.52 -38.10 5.71
CA ALA A 77 11.64 -38.85 6.62
C ALA A 77 11.92 -40.36 6.58
N ILE A 78 12.13 -40.91 5.37
CA ILE A 78 12.54 -42.31 5.20
C ILE A 78 13.92 -42.54 5.83
N SER A 79 14.88 -41.65 5.59
CA SER A 79 16.23 -41.75 6.16
C SER A 79 16.21 -41.72 7.69
N GLU A 80 15.37 -40.87 8.29
CA GLU A 80 15.19 -40.78 9.75
C GLU A 80 14.54 -42.05 10.33
N TYR A 81 13.53 -42.59 9.65
CA TYR A 81 12.95 -43.88 10.03
C TYR A 81 13.99 -45.01 9.97
N LEU A 82 14.76 -45.07 8.88
CA LEU A 82 15.79 -46.08 8.64
C LEU A 82 17.02 -45.95 9.56
N SER A 83 17.33 -44.75 10.06
CA SER A 83 18.39 -44.51 11.05
C SER A 83 17.91 -44.86 12.45
N SER A 84 16.64 -44.58 12.78
CA SER A 84 16.06 -44.87 14.09
C SER A 84 16.12 -46.36 14.44
N SER A 85 15.95 -47.25 13.45
CA SER A 85 15.99 -48.71 13.62
C SER A 85 17.39 -49.29 13.84
N ILE A 86 18.45 -48.51 13.62
CA ILE A 86 19.86 -48.94 13.80
C ILE A 86 20.57 -48.15 14.90
N THR A 87 19.87 -47.25 15.58
CA THR A 87 20.46 -46.37 16.58
C THR A 87 20.63 -47.10 17.91
N LEU A 88 21.88 -47.18 18.38
CA LEU A 88 22.23 -47.71 19.70
C LEU A 88 22.14 -46.65 20.81
N GLY A 89 22.30 -45.37 20.45
CA GLY A 89 22.38 -44.26 21.40
C GLY A 89 23.75 -44.08 22.06
N VAL A 90 24.82 -44.59 21.43
CA VAL A 90 26.21 -44.26 21.80
C VAL A 90 26.70 -43.06 20.98
N VAL A 91 27.48 -42.20 21.61
CA VAL A 91 28.25 -41.15 20.93
C VAL A 91 29.68 -41.66 20.80
N ILE A 92 30.13 -41.82 19.56
CA ILE A 92 31.45 -42.35 19.24
C ILE A 92 32.33 -41.27 18.62
N GLN A 93 33.61 -41.30 18.97
CA GLN A 93 34.64 -40.41 18.45
C GLN A 93 35.85 -41.23 18.02
N GLU A 94 36.45 -40.84 16.91
CA GLU A 94 37.71 -41.39 16.44
C GLU A 94 38.88 -40.72 17.17
N ASP A 95 39.72 -41.52 17.84
CA ASP A 95 40.91 -41.10 18.57
C ASP A 95 42.11 -41.90 18.04
N GLY A 96 42.77 -41.36 17.00
CA GLY A 96 43.79 -42.08 16.24
C GLY A 96 43.20 -43.25 15.44
N SER A 97 43.66 -44.47 15.69
CA SER A 97 43.14 -45.72 15.08
C SER A 97 42.13 -46.47 15.97
N LYS A 98 41.57 -45.77 16.97
CA LYS A 98 40.63 -46.35 17.94
C LYS A 98 39.31 -45.58 17.92
N VAL A 99 38.21 -46.31 18.00
CA VAL A 99 36.87 -45.72 18.16
C VAL A 99 36.50 -45.73 19.63
N ARG A 100 36.35 -44.55 20.25
CA ARG A 100 35.97 -44.41 21.66
C ARG A 100 34.51 -44.02 21.79
N ILE A 101 33.79 -44.64 22.72
CA ILE A 101 32.48 -44.20 23.15
C ILE A 101 32.70 -43.03 24.12
N ILE A 102 32.36 -41.82 23.74
CA ILE A 102 32.59 -40.62 24.58
C ILE A 102 31.39 -40.29 25.47
N ALA A 103 30.18 -40.69 25.07
CA ALA A 103 28.96 -40.49 25.84
C ALA A 103 27.89 -41.50 25.44
N ILE A 104 26.87 -41.64 26.27
CA ILE A 104 25.73 -42.54 26.05
C ILE A 104 24.46 -41.72 26.31
N ARG A 105 23.49 -41.84 25.40
CA ARG A 105 22.21 -41.11 25.51
C ARG A 105 21.32 -41.73 26.58
N ASP A 106 20.64 -40.88 27.34
CA ASP A 106 19.64 -41.33 28.32
C ASP A 106 18.45 -42.04 27.65
N ASN A 107 17.90 -43.04 28.34
CA ASN A 107 16.84 -43.95 27.86
C ASN A 107 17.17 -44.70 26.55
N SER A 108 18.43 -44.70 26.12
CA SER A 108 18.85 -45.40 24.91
C SER A 108 19.00 -46.92 25.11
N PRO A 109 18.98 -47.70 24.02
CA PRO A 109 19.31 -49.12 24.08
C PRO A 109 20.67 -49.40 24.70
N ALA A 110 21.69 -48.59 24.39
CA ALA A 110 23.02 -48.73 24.96
C ALA A 110 23.05 -48.50 26.47
N GLN A 111 22.33 -47.49 26.99
CA GLN A 111 22.23 -47.28 28.44
C GLN A 111 21.50 -48.43 29.13
N LYS A 112 20.38 -48.89 28.55
CA LYS A 112 19.60 -50.04 29.06
C LYS A 112 20.40 -51.34 29.08
N ALA A 113 21.28 -51.52 28.12
CA ALA A 113 22.20 -52.64 28.05
C ALA A 113 23.45 -52.49 28.96
N GLY A 114 23.58 -51.39 29.70
CA GLY A 114 24.70 -51.16 30.60
C GLY A 114 26.02 -50.89 29.88
N VAL A 115 25.97 -50.37 28.65
CA VAL A 115 27.17 -49.94 27.93
C VAL A 115 27.88 -48.86 28.76
N PRO A 116 29.18 -48.97 29.01
CA PRO A 116 29.94 -48.00 29.79
C PRO A 116 30.61 -46.94 28.89
N ALA A 117 30.43 -45.66 29.24
CA ALA A 117 31.07 -44.54 28.55
C ALA A 117 32.61 -44.54 28.72
N HIS A 118 33.30 -43.81 27.85
CA HIS A 118 34.76 -43.65 27.79
C HIS A 118 35.58 -44.92 27.50
N ASN A 119 34.96 -45.97 26.98
CA ASN A 119 35.63 -47.21 26.57
C ASN A 119 35.86 -47.28 25.06
N THR A 120 36.81 -48.12 24.64
CA THR A 120 37.12 -48.31 23.21
C THR A 120 36.23 -49.40 22.62
N LEU A 121 35.53 -49.10 21.54
CA LEU A 121 34.76 -50.05 20.75
C LEU A 121 35.70 -50.77 19.77
N LYS A 122 35.87 -52.08 19.97
CA LYS A 122 36.83 -52.91 19.22
C LYS A 122 36.18 -53.68 18.07
N ALA A 123 34.98 -54.20 18.29
CA ALA A 123 34.24 -54.94 17.28
C ALA A 123 32.71 -54.82 17.46
N ILE A 124 31.99 -55.02 16.36
CA ILE A 124 30.54 -55.20 16.33
C ILE A 124 30.27 -56.57 15.70
N ASN A 125 29.55 -57.45 16.40
CA ASN A 125 29.28 -58.83 15.97
C ASN A 125 30.55 -59.59 15.54
N GLY A 126 31.68 -59.36 16.23
CA GLY A 126 32.96 -59.99 15.90
C GLY A 126 33.72 -59.34 14.72
N HIS A 127 33.13 -58.38 14.01
CA HIS A 127 33.83 -57.60 12.99
C HIS A 127 34.60 -56.45 13.62
N ALA A 128 35.93 -56.44 13.43
CA ALA A 128 36.81 -55.42 13.96
C ALA A 128 36.50 -54.03 13.36
N ILE A 129 36.54 -53.01 14.20
CA ILE A 129 36.26 -51.61 13.83
C ILE A 129 37.57 -50.83 13.91
N GLN A 130 37.95 -50.17 12.83
CA GLN A 130 39.16 -49.33 12.77
C GLN A 130 38.80 -47.84 12.66
N SER A 131 37.64 -47.52 12.10
CA SER A 131 37.13 -46.17 11.97
C SER A 131 35.64 -46.08 12.35
N VAL A 132 35.19 -44.87 12.72
CA VAL A 132 33.77 -44.57 12.96
C VAL A 132 32.90 -44.90 11.73
N LEU A 133 33.48 -44.84 10.53
CA LEU A 133 32.81 -45.18 9.27
C LEU A 133 32.41 -46.66 9.16
N ASP A 134 33.08 -47.56 9.87
CA ASP A 134 32.81 -49.01 9.83
C ASP A 134 31.54 -49.39 10.63
N VAL A 135 31.12 -48.52 11.55
CA VAL A 135 30.04 -48.80 12.51
C VAL A 135 28.66 -48.82 11.83
N THR A 136 28.37 -47.87 10.95
CA THR A 136 27.03 -47.72 10.36
C THR A 136 26.66 -48.88 9.41
N PRO A 137 27.54 -49.37 8.52
CA PRO A 137 27.27 -50.55 7.70
C PRO A 137 26.96 -51.80 8.52
N LEU A 138 27.75 -52.09 9.56
CA LEU A 138 27.57 -53.27 10.41
C LEU A 138 26.24 -53.25 11.19
N LEU A 139 25.77 -52.06 11.58
CA LEU A 139 24.47 -51.89 12.23
C LEU A 139 23.28 -51.96 11.26
N LYS A 140 23.49 -51.68 9.96
CA LYS A 140 22.44 -51.82 8.93
C LYS A 140 22.09 -53.28 8.66
N GLU A 141 23.07 -54.17 8.72
CA GLU A 141 22.88 -55.62 8.51
C GLU A 141 22.10 -56.30 9.65
N THR A 142 21.97 -55.62 10.79
CA THR A 142 21.46 -56.18 12.05
C THR A 142 20.16 -55.53 12.51
N ARG A 143 19.46 -54.83 11.61
CA ARG A 143 18.19 -54.15 11.88
C ARG A 143 17.17 -55.06 12.57
N GLY A 144 16.73 -54.64 13.76
CA GLY A 144 15.71 -55.37 14.54
C GLY A 144 16.23 -56.60 15.30
N HIS A 145 17.53 -56.87 15.25
CA HIS A 145 18.18 -57.95 15.99
C HIS A 145 19.22 -57.42 16.96
N SER A 146 19.45 -58.15 18.04
CA SER A 146 20.47 -57.77 19.02
C SER A 146 21.87 -57.87 18.43
N VAL A 147 22.71 -56.88 18.75
CA VAL A 147 24.07 -56.72 18.29
C VAL A 147 25.02 -56.87 19.47
N THR A 148 26.13 -57.58 19.28
CA THR A 148 27.17 -57.74 20.30
C THR A 148 28.24 -56.67 20.10
N LEU A 149 28.40 -55.79 21.09
CA LEU A 149 29.47 -54.79 21.14
C LEU A 149 30.64 -55.33 21.95
N THR A 150 31.81 -55.48 21.32
CA THR A 150 33.05 -55.85 22.01
C THR A 150 33.79 -54.59 22.43
N LEU A 151 33.86 -54.34 23.73
CA LEU A 151 34.50 -53.16 24.32
C LEU A 151 35.81 -53.54 25.00
N ASP A 152 36.83 -52.69 24.87
CA ASP A 152 38.07 -52.78 25.64
C ASP A 152 37.93 -51.94 26.92
N GLN A 153 37.81 -52.62 28.07
CA GLN A 153 37.79 -52.04 29.40
C GLN A 153 39.04 -52.49 30.17
N ASN A 154 39.98 -51.58 30.44
CA ASN A 154 41.20 -51.87 31.19
C ASN A 154 41.99 -53.10 30.67
N GLN A 155 42.16 -53.24 29.35
CA GLN A 155 42.81 -54.37 28.66
C GLN A 155 42.03 -55.70 28.68
N ILE A 156 40.78 -55.70 29.15
CA ILE A 156 39.88 -56.86 29.11
C ILE A 156 38.77 -56.58 28.10
N SER A 157 38.62 -57.46 27.11
CA SER A 157 37.52 -57.40 26.14
C SER A 157 36.23 -57.93 26.78
N ARG A 158 35.17 -57.12 26.77
CA ARG A 158 33.82 -57.51 27.21
C ARG A 158 32.83 -57.36 26.09
N ASP A 159 31.97 -58.37 25.94
CA ASP A 159 30.88 -58.38 24.99
C ASP A 159 29.59 -57.95 25.68
N ILE A 160 28.93 -56.93 25.13
CA ILE A 160 27.66 -56.41 25.61
C ILE A 160 26.63 -56.54 24.50
N LEU A 161 25.52 -57.22 24.80
CA LEU A 161 24.40 -57.38 23.88
C LEU A 161 23.49 -56.16 23.93
N VAL A 162 23.30 -55.49 22.79
CA VAL A 162 22.47 -54.29 22.66
C VAL A 162 21.49 -54.47 21.51
N THR A 163 20.20 -54.25 21.75
CA THR A 163 19.19 -54.26 20.68
C THR A 163 19.02 -52.86 20.09
N PRO A 164 19.45 -52.59 18.84
CA PRO A 164 19.31 -51.27 18.24
C PRO A 164 17.84 -50.91 18.03
N GLY A 165 17.52 -49.61 18.18
CA GLY A 165 16.17 -49.11 17.94
C GLY A 165 15.77 -48.02 18.92
N VAL A 166 15.46 -46.83 18.38
CA VAL A 166 14.78 -45.75 19.10
C VAL A 166 13.59 -45.27 18.26
N PRO A 167 12.52 -44.73 18.86
CA PRO A 167 11.46 -44.09 18.09
C PRO A 167 12.01 -42.98 17.21
N ALA A 168 11.58 -42.91 15.94
CA ALA A 168 11.97 -41.83 15.05
C ALA A 168 11.52 -40.47 15.59
N ASN A 169 12.30 -39.40 15.34
CA ASN A 169 11.98 -38.07 15.82
C ASN A 169 10.91 -37.39 14.94
N TYR A 170 9.67 -37.90 15.02
CA TYR A 170 8.53 -37.38 14.27
C TYR A 170 8.23 -35.91 14.58
N ARG A 171 8.50 -35.45 15.81
CA ARG A 171 8.34 -34.04 16.20
C ARG A 171 9.23 -33.12 15.37
N SER A 172 10.51 -33.47 15.24
CA SER A 172 11.46 -32.70 14.43
C SER A 172 11.07 -32.69 12.95
N LEU A 173 10.60 -33.82 12.41
CA LEU A 173 10.12 -33.95 11.03
C LEU A 173 8.89 -33.07 10.77
N VAL A 174 7.88 -33.11 11.64
CA VAL A 174 6.66 -32.29 11.50
C VAL A 174 7.01 -30.80 11.52
N LEU A 175 7.90 -30.39 12.41
CA LEU A 175 8.32 -28.99 12.49
C LEU A 175 9.12 -28.56 11.24
N ASN A 176 10.01 -29.41 10.73
CA ASN A 176 10.72 -29.16 9.48
C ASN A 176 9.76 -29.02 8.29
N PHE A 177 8.71 -29.86 8.25
CA PHE A 177 7.67 -29.77 7.23
C PHE A 177 6.91 -28.44 7.29
N LEU A 178 6.51 -28.01 8.49
CA LEU A 178 5.79 -26.74 8.67
C LEU A 178 6.64 -25.55 8.21
N ILE A 179 7.92 -25.53 8.59
CA ILE A 179 8.86 -24.48 8.19
C ILE A 179 9.07 -24.50 6.68
N LEU A 180 9.24 -25.68 6.09
CA LEU A 180 9.36 -25.87 4.64
C LEU A 180 8.17 -25.27 3.89
N VAL A 181 6.95 -25.59 4.32
CA VAL A 181 5.71 -25.05 3.72
C VAL A 181 5.68 -23.52 3.80
N ILE A 182 6.09 -22.93 4.92
CA ILE A 182 6.11 -21.48 5.10
C ILE A 182 7.11 -20.83 4.15
N TYR A 183 8.35 -21.31 4.07
CA TYR A 183 9.35 -20.74 3.17
C TYR A 183 8.99 -20.91 1.69
N ILE A 184 8.42 -22.04 1.30
CA ILE A 184 7.90 -22.24 -0.06
C ILE A 184 6.77 -21.25 -0.34
N SER A 185 5.84 -21.07 0.60
CA SER A 185 4.70 -20.15 0.45
C SER A 185 5.17 -18.70 0.29
N ILE A 186 6.11 -18.27 1.13
CA ILE A 186 6.76 -16.95 1.04
C ILE A 186 7.47 -16.80 -0.31
N GLY A 187 8.24 -17.79 -0.74
CA GLY A 187 8.95 -17.77 -2.01
C GLY A 187 8.02 -17.65 -3.22
N ILE A 188 6.92 -18.41 -3.24
CA ILE A 188 5.90 -18.34 -4.30
C ILE A 188 5.22 -16.97 -4.31
N ALA A 189 4.82 -16.46 -3.14
CA ALA A 189 4.20 -15.15 -3.03
C ALA A 189 5.14 -14.03 -3.54
N ALA A 190 6.43 -14.11 -3.16
CA ALA A 190 7.44 -13.17 -3.57
C ALA A 190 7.75 -13.25 -5.09
N ILE A 191 7.72 -14.43 -5.71
CA ILE A 191 7.86 -14.55 -7.18
C ILE A 191 6.68 -13.95 -7.91
N LYS A 192 5.44 -14.21 -7.47
CA LYS A 192 4.26 -13.58 -8.07
C LYS A 192 4.37 -12.05 -8.05
N ALA A 193 4.98 -11.50 -7.01
CA ALA A 193 5.29 -10.08 -6.85
C ALA A 193 6.58 -9.58 -7.54
N SER A 194 7.40 -10.46 -8.10
CA SER A 194 8.77 -10.14 -8.60
C SER A 194 8.82 -9.35 -9.91
N GLY A 195 7.67 -9.18 -10.58
CA GLY A 195 7.55 -8.30 -11.74
C GLY A 195 7.58 -6.81 -11.40
N ILE A 196 7.44 -6.45 -10.12
CA ILE A 196 7.24 -5.08 -9.64
C ILE A 196 8.50 -4.54 -8.91
N ASP A 197 9.24 -5.40 -8.21
CA ASP A 197 10.37 -5.01 -7.35
C ASP A 197 11.51 -6.05 -7.40
N SER A 198 12.76 -5.61 -7.44
CA SER A 198 13.93 -6.50 -7.41
C SER A 198 14.12 -7.16 -6.04
N ARG A 199 13.63 -6.54 -4.96
CA ARG A 199 13.73 -7.06 -3.58
C ARG A 199 12.91 -8.33 -3.38
N THR A 200 11.71 -8.41 -3.96
CA THR A 200 10.86 -9.61 -3.85
C THR A 200 11.49 -10.81 -4.55
N ARG A 201 12.25 -10.59 -5.62
CA ARG A 201 13.06 -11.64 -6.26
C ARG A 201 14.15 -12.19 -5.33
N GLN A 202 14.85 -11.31 -4.61
CA GLN A 202 15.87 -11.75 -3.65
C GLN A 202 15.25 -12.48 -2.45
N LEU A 203 14.10 -12.01 -1.94
CA LEU A 203 13.35 -12.72 -0.90
C LEU A 203 12.92 -14.12 -1.35
N ALA A 204 12.48 -14.26 -2.61
CA ALA A 204 12.11 -15.56 -3.15
C ALA A 204 13.29 -16.53 -3.19
N TRP A 205 14.43 -16.10 -3.72
CA TRP A 205 15.63 -16.94 -3.79
C TRP A 205 16.17 -17.30 -2.41
N PHE A 206 16.18 -16.34 -1.48
CA PHE A 206 16.54 -16.61 -0.09
C PHE A 206 15.63 -17.67 0.51
N SER A 207 14.32 -17.53 0.33
CA SER A 207 13.34 -18.45 0.92
C SER A 207 13.48 -19.87 0.35
N PHE A 208 13.74 -19.99 -0.95
CA PHE A 208 13.99 -21.29 -1.58
C PHE A 208 15.34 -21.92 -1.19
N ALA A 209 16.39 -21.11 -1.01
CA ALA A 209 17.67 -21.61 -0.53
C ALA A 209 17.55 -22.16 0.90
N VAL A 210 16.76 -21.53 1.77
CA VAL A 210 16.47 -22.05 3.12
C VAL A 210 15.59 -23.31 3.07
N ALA A 211 14.54 -23.31 2.24
CA ALA A 211 13.71 -24.50 2.03
C ALA A 211 14.54 -25.72 1.59
N LEU A 212 15.49 -25.52 0.66
CA LEU A 212 16.41 -26.56 0.21
C LEU A 212 17.29 -27.06 1.36
N ASP A 213 17.79 -26.16 2.20
CA ASP A 213 18.68 -26.51 3.31
C ASP A 213 18.01 -27.38 4.38
N ILE A 214 16.73 -27.09 4.66
CA ILE A 214 15.90 -27.89 5.58
C ILE A 214 15.70 -29.31 5.03
N THR A 215 15.39 -29.44 3.73
CA THR A 215 15.13 -30.75 3.09
C THR A 215 16.39 -31.58 2.84
N THR A 216 17.56 -30.95 2.86
CA THR A 216 18.85 -31.63 2.63
C THR A 216 19.54 -32.01 3.94
N TYR A 217 18.84 -31.99 5.08
CA TYR A 217 19.35 -32.61 6.31
C TYR A 217 19.26 -34.13 6.19
N ILE A 218 20.27 -34.74 5.56
CA ILE A 218 20.33 -36.16 5.26
C ILE A 218 21.56 -36.74 5.96
N ASN A 219 21.38 -37.82 6.72
CA ASN A 219 22.47 -38.57 7.34
C ASN A 219 23.16 -39.45 6.27
N ILE A 220 23.94 -38.84 5.37
CA ILE A 220 24.61 -39.52 4.26
C ILE A 220 25.94 -40.11 4.77
N SER A 221 25.87 -41.30 5.36
CA SER A 221 27.02 -42.20 5.54
C SER A 221 26.81 -43.46 4.69
N TYR A 222 26.91 -43.30 3.36
CA TYR A 222 26.75 -44.43 2.42
C TYR A 222 28.10 -44.94 1.87
N TRP A 223 29.14 -44.10 1.85
CA TRP A 223 30.49 -44.45 1.36
C TRP A 223 31.56 -43.43 1.82
N PRO A 224 32.84 -43.82 1.92
CA PRO A 224 33.94 -42.92 2.27
C PRO A 224 33.98 -41.72 1.30
N GLY A 225 33.85 -40.50 1.81
CA GLY A 225 33.82 -39.26 1.02
C GLY A 225 32.45 -38.59 0.87
N SER A 226 31.33 -39.31 1.12
CA SER A 226 29.99 -38.68 1.13
C SER A 226 29.84 -37.56 2.15
N GLN A 227 30.45 -37.71 3.33
CA GLN A 227 30.39 -36.70 4.38
C GLN A 227 31.09 -35.40 3.99
N ILE A 228 32.23 -35.48 3.29
CA ILE A 228 32.96 -34.28 2.83
C ILE A 228 32.13 -33.54 1.77
N LEU A 229 31.56 -34.27 0.80
CA LEU A 229 30.67 -33.69 -0.21
C LEU A 229 29.42 -33.07 0.41
N TYR A 230 28.84 -33.75 1.40
CA TYR A 230 27.67 -33.27 2.13
C TYR A 230 27.96 -31.96 2.90
N ILE A 231 29.05 -31.94 3.67
CA ILE A 231 29.47 -30.77 4.44
C ILE A 231 29.81 -29.61 3.49
N GLY A 232 30.53 -29.89 2.39
CA GLY A 232 30.83 -28.88 1.35
C GLY A 232 29.57 -28.30 0.71
N PHE A 233 28.58 -29.15 0.37
CA PHE A 233 27.30 -28.70 -0.15
C PHE A 233 26.53 -27.82 0.85
N LYS A 234 26.44 -28.22 2.12
CA LYS A 234 25.77 -27.44 3.17
C LYS A 234 26.43 -26.08 3.37
N GLN A 235 27.77 -26.03 3.36
CA GLN A 235 28.49 -24.76 3.44
C GLN A 235 28.25 -23.86 2.22
N MET A 236 28.25 -24.42 1.01
CA MET A 236 27.93 -23.65 -0.21
C MET A 236 26.50 -23.09 -0.17
N LEU A 237 25.56 -23.87 0.33
CA LEU A 237 24.16 -23.44 0.46
C LEU A 237 24.01 -22.33 1.51
N ALA A 238 24.71 -22.44 2.65
CA ALA A 238 24.76 -21.40 3.68
C ALA A 238 25.34 -20.08 3.12
N VAL A 239 26.43 -20.14 2.35
CA VAL A 239 27.00 -18.97 1.65
C VAL A 239 25.98 -18.28 0.78
N LEU A 240 25.26 -19.07 -0.04
CA LEU A 240 24.26 -18.53 -0.94
C LEU A 240 23.15 -17.83 -0.17
N GLN A 241 22.66 -18.43 0.92
CA GLN A 241 21.65 -17.83 1.79
C GLN A 241 22.14 -16.51 2.38
N PHE A 242 23.36 -16.44 2.89
CA PHE A 242 23.92 -15.20 3.45
C PHE A 242 24.08 -14.11 2.43
N ALA A 243 24.61 -14.43 1.25
CA ALA A 243 24.80 -13.44 0.20
C ALA A 243 23.45 -12.90 -0.31
N LEU A 244 22.44 -13.77 -0.47
CA LEU A 244 21.07 -13.38 -0.81
C LEU A 244 20.45 -12.47 0.27
N LEU A 245 20.60 -12.85 1.54
CA LEU A 245 20.10 -12.08 2.68
C LEU A 245 20.79 -10.71 2.76
N PHE A 246 22.12 -10.67 2.75
CA PHE A 246 22.89 -9.43 2.84
C PHE A 246 22.56 -8.48 1.69
N HIS A 247 22.45 -9.00 0.46
CA HIS A 247 22.01 -8.21 -0.68
C HIS A 247 20.60 -7.65 -0.47
N LEU A 248 19.65 -8.49 -0.05
CA LEU A 248 18.27 -8.07 0.22
C LEU A 248 18.20 -6.96 1.28
N LEU A 249 18.90 -7.13 2.40
CA LEU A 249 18.92 -6.19 3.50
C LEU A 249 19.64 -4.89 3.16
N SER A 250 20.65 -4.94 2.28
CA SER A 250 21.33 -3.75 1.79
C SER A 250 20.47 -2.88 0.87
N MET A 251 19.32 -3.41 0.40
CA MET A 251 18.33 -2.70 -0.41
C MET A 251 17.13 -2.16 0.38
N ILE A 252 16.98 -2.50 1.65
CA ILE A 252 15.88 -2.03 2.52
C ILE A 252 16.45 -1.01 3.52
N PRO A 253 15.89 0.19 3.69
CA PRO A 253 14.66 0.72 3.09
C PRO A 253 14.86 1.30 1.68
N LYS A 254 16.04 1.91 1.46
CA LYS A 254 16.56 2.33 0.16
C LYS A 254 17.96 1.72 0.02
N PRO A 255 18.43 1.40 -1.20
CA PRO A 255 19.76 0.87 -1.40
C PRO A 255 20.80 1.83 -0.82
N ALA A 256 21.69 1.29 0.01
CA ALA A 256 22.79 2.05 0.57
C ALA A 256 23.60 2.71 -0.56
N PRO A 257 24.23 3.88 -0.35
CA PRO A 257 24.93 4.61 -1.41
C PRO A 257 25.96 3.74 -2.16
N TRP A 258 26.67 2.89 -1.42
CA TRP A 258 27.65 1.94 -1.96
C TRP A 258 27.00 0.81 -2.79
N MET A 259 25.77 0.40 -2.50
CA MET A 259 25.02 -0.59 -3.30
C MET A 259 24.64 -0.09 -4.70
N LYS A 260 24.74 1.22 -4.96
CA LYS A 260 24.47 1.79 -6.29
C LYS A 260 25.62 1.57 -7.28
N LEU A 261 26.80 1.17 -6.79
CA LEU A 261 27.93 0.82 -7.65
C LEU A 261 27.63 -0.50 -8.38
N PRO A 262 27.84 -0.57 -9.71
CA PRO A 262 27.37 -1.69 -10.54
C PRO A 262 27.97 -3.06 -10.16
N TYR A 263 29.17 -3.08 -9.57
CA TYR A 263 29.88 -4.30 -9.20
C TYR A 263 29.59 -4.79 -7.77
N MET A 264 28.98 -3.95 -6.92
CA MET A 264 28.84 -4.28 -5.48
C MET A 264 27.94 -5.48 -5.20
N PRO A 265 26.81 -5.69 -5.90
CA PRO A 265 26.06 -6.93 -5.76
C PRO A 265 26.91 -8.17 -6.04
N ALA A 266 27.67 -8.17 -7.15
CA ALA A 266 28.54 -9.29 -7.50
C ALA A 266 29.67 -9.50 -6.47
N ALA A 267 30.26 -8.40 -5.98
CA ALA A 267 31.30 -8.44 -4.95
C ALA A 267 30.80 -9.09 -3.65
N ILE A 268 29.55 -8.84 -3.24
CA ILE A 268 28.94 -9.50 -2.06
C ILE A 268 28.95 -11.02 -2.22
N TYR A 269 28.49 -11.55 -3.36
CA TYR A 269 28.46 -12.99 -3.60
C TYR A 269 29.86 -13.59 -3.66
N ILE A 270 30.80 -12.91 -4.35
CA ILE A 270 32.19 -13.38 -4.47
C ILE A 270 32.89 -13.38 -3.11
N LEU A 271 32.79 -12.30 -2.32
CA LEU A 271 33.41 -12.22 -1.00
C LEU A 271 32.82 -13.26 -0.03
N SER A 272 31.50 -13.45 -0.06
CA SER A 272 30.83 -14.45 0.80
C SER A 272 31.29 -15.87 0.47
N LEU A 273 31.43 -16.18 -0.83
CA LEU A 273 31.91 -17.48 -1.32
C LEU A 273 33.39 -17.69 -0.99
N SER A 274 34.25 -16.71 -1.26
CA SER A 274 35.68 -16.78 -0.98
C SER A 274 35.99 -16.95 0.52
N PHE A 275 35.27 -16.24 1.39
CA PHE A 275 35.46 -16.34 2.84
C PHE A 275 35.14 -17.74 3.37
N HIS A 276 34.00 -18.31 3.01
CA HIS A 276 33.61 -19.65 3.48
C HIS A 276 34.40 -20.77 2.82
N PHE A 277 34.76 -20.63 1.54
CA PHE A 277 35.62 -21.60 0.86
C PHE A 277 37.01 -21.68 1.52
N LEU A 278 37.57 -20.54 1.94
CA LEU A 278 38.82 -20.50 2.70
C LEU A 278 38.67 -21.23 4.04
N TRP A 279 37.59 -20.99 4.80
CA TRP A 279 37.34 -21.70 6.06
C TRP A 279 37.12 -23.20 5.88
N PHE A 280 36.42 -23.61 4.82
CA PHE A 280 36.24 -25.02 4.47
C PHE A 280 37.59 -25.72 4.27
N LEU A 281 38.47 -25.13 3.45
CA LEU A 281 39.78 -25.69 3.15
C LEU A 281 40.70 -25.77 4.38
N LEU A 282 40.62 -24.76 5.26
CA LEU A 282 41.38 -24.73 6.52
C LEU A 282 40.82 -25.71 7.56
N GLY A 283 39.50 -25.90 7.63
CA GLY A 283 38.83 -26.76 8.62
C GLY A 283 39.10 -28.25 8.45
N PHE A 284 39.14 -28.71 7.20
CA PHE A 284 39.41 -30.12 6.86
C PHE A 284 40.89 -30.48 6.85
N ASN A 285 41.78 -29.60 7.34
CA ASN A 285 43.23 -29.86 7.36
C ASN A 285 43.82 -30.09 5.95
N ILE A 286 43.12 -29.70 4.87
CA ILE A 286 43.49 -30.01 3.49
C ILE A 286 44.77 -29.28 3.10
N ILE A 287 44.92 -28.03 3.55
CA ILE A 287 46.06 -27.17 3.19
C ILE A 287 47.20 -27.27 4.22
N PHE A 288 46.89 -27.29 5.53
CA PHE A 288 47.90 -27.22 6.60
C PHE A 288 47.64 -28.23 7.72
N PRO A 289 47.85 -29.54 7.45
CA PRO A 289 47.58 -30.59 8.43
C PRO A 289 48.37 -30.40 9.73
N GLY A 290 47.67 -30.37 10.87
CA GLY A 290 48.28 -30.31 12.21
C GLY A 290 48.79 -28.93 12.64
N SER A 291 48.52 -27.89 11.86
CA SER A 291 48.89 -26.51 12.19
C SER A 291 47.97 -25.90 13.27
N ARG A 292 48.46 -24.88 13.99
CA ARG A 292 47.61 -24.05 14.88
C ARG A 292 46.44 -23.41 14.13
N ILE A 293 46.63 -23.09 12.84
CA ILE A 293 45.61 -22.51 11.97
C ILE A 293 44.47 -23.52 11.74
N ALA A 294 44.80 -24.80 11.56
CA ALA A 294 43.79 -25.83 11.39
C ALA A 294 43.00 -26.16 12.67
N ASN A 295 43.63 -26.01 13.84
CA ASN A 295 42.90 -26.11 15.11
C ASN A 295 41.97 -24.92 15.32
N LEU A 296 42.41 -23.71 14.93
CA LEU A 296 41.57 -22.51 14.96
C LEU A 296 40.39 -22.60 13.98
N SER A 297 40.59 -23.15 12.78
CA SER A 297 39.51 -23.34 11.81
C SER A 297 38.49 -24.38 12.25
N ARG A 298 38.92 -25.49 12.85
CA ARG A 298 37.98 -26.42 13.51
C ARG A 298 37.20 -25.72 14.62
N PHE A 299 37.85 -24.96 15.49
CA PHE A 299 37.16 -24.18 16.52
C PHE A 299 36.10 -23.25 15.92
N VAL A 300 36.42 -22.53 14.84
CA VAL A 300 35.47 -21.61 14.17
C VAL A 300 34.28 -22.35 13.56
N ILE A 301 34.49 -23.55 13.00
CA ILE A 301 33.43 -24.39 12.42
C ILE A 301 32.59 -25.03 13.52
N ASP A 302 33.22 -25.65 14.51
CA ASP A 302 32.56 -26.41 15.57
C ASP A 302 31.72 -25.52 16.49
N ASN A 303 32.04 -24.22 16.59
CA ASN A 303 31.33 -23.25 17.42
C ASN A 303 30.51 -22.23 16.62
N ASN A 304 30.22 -22.49 15.33
CA ASN A 304 29.41 -21.62 14.46
C ASN A 304 29.87 -20.13 14.45
N VAL A 305 31.16 -19.85 14.68
CA VAL A 305 31.68 -18.48 14.85
C VAL A 305 31.50 -17.65 13.58
N SER A 306 31.55 -18.30 12.42
CA SER A 306 31.25 -17.69 11.12
C SER A 306 29.82 -17.13 11.05
N PHE A 307 28.83 -17.90 11.52
CA PHE A 307 27.41 -17.52 11.54
C PHE A 307 27.18 -16.31 12.45
N ILE A 308 27.75 -16.33 13.65
CA ILE A 308 27.68 -15.22 14.62
C ILE A 308 28.28 -13.94 14.02
N SER A 309 29.46 -14.05 13.43
CA SER A 309 30.17 -12.92 12.82
C SER A 309 29.32 -12.26 11.72
N TRP A 310 28.64 -13.07 10.90
CA TRP A 310 27.73 -12.57 9.86
C TRP A 310 26.47 -11.92 10.43
N GLY A 311 25.86 -12.50 11.46
CA GLY A 311 24.72 -11.91 12.16
C GLY A 311 25.03 -10.52 12.69
N LEU A 312 26.21 -10.35 13.28
CA LEU A 312 26.70 -9.06 13.78
C LEU A 312 26.95 -8.06 12.65
N ILE A 313 27.54 -8.48 11.54
CA ILE A 313 27.74 -7.60 10.36
C ILE A 313 26.39 -7.10 9.84
N VAL A 314 25.41 -8.00 9.66
CA VAL A 314 24.06 -7.63 9.21
C VAL A 314 23.40 -6.68 10.21
N PHE A 315 23.50 -6.96 11.51
CA PHE A 315 23.00 -6.10 12.57
C PHE A 315 23.60 -4.70 12.49
N CYS A 316 24.93 -4.58 12.37
CA CYS A 316 25.62 -3.30 12.23
C CYS A 316 25.16 -2.52 11.00
N VAL A 317 24.98 -3.18 9.85
CA VAL A 317 24.47 -2.55 8.62
C VAL A 317 23.05 -2.03 8.83
N LEU A 318 22.17 -2.81 9.45
CA LEU A 318 20.81 -2.39 9.75
C LEU A 318 20.79 -1.22 10.75
N VAL A 319 21.58 -1.27 11.82
CA VAL A 319 21.71 -0.14 12.76
C VAL A 319 22.20 1.13 12.05
N TYR A 320 23.19 1.01 11.18
CA TYR A 320 23.64 2.14 10.36
C TYR A 320 22.53 2.69 9.44
N GLN A 321 21.78 1.81 8.76
CA GLN A 321 20.65 2.20 7.93
C GLN A 321 19.52 2.86 8.73
N TYR A 322 19.31 2.44 9.98
CA TYR A 322 18.34 3.04 10.88
C TYR A 322 18.68 4.50 11.17
N PHE A 323 19.94 4.78 11.52
CA PHE A 323 20.38 6.15 11.85
C PHE A 323 20.51 7.05 10.61
N THR A 324 20.77 6.48 9.43
CA THR A 324 20.91 7.25 8.18
C THR A 324 19.59 7.48 7.42
N ALA A 325 18.53 6.74 7.76
CA ALA A 325 17.23 6.89 7.12
C ALA A 325 16.54 8.22 7.51
N ARG A 326 16.50 9.17 6.56
CA ARG A 326 15.84 10.48 6.72
C ARG A 326 14.32 10.35 6.94
N GLU A 327 13.68 9.49 6.15
CA GLU A 327 12.23 9.28 6.20
C GLU A 327 11.82 8.35 7.37
N PRO A 328 10.72 8.66 8.10
CA PRO A 328 10.18 7.79 9.15
C PRO A 328 9.84 6.38 8.65
N LYS A 329 9.36 6.27 7.40
CA LYS A 329 9.05 5.00 6.74
C LYS A 329 10.26 4.07 6.71
N GLY A 330 11.43 4.59 6.29
CA GLY A 330 12.64 3.79 6.19
C GLY A 330 13.15 3.33 7.55
N ARG A 331 13.06 4.19 8.57
CA ARG A 331 13.41 3.83 9.96
C ARG A 331 12.53 2.71 10.49
N GLN A 332 11.23 2.75 10.20
CA GLN A 332 10.31 1.71 10.65
C GLN A 332 10.61 0.37 9.98
N GLN A 333 10.90 0.35 8.66
CA GLN A 333 11.29 -0.86 7.95
C GLN A 333 12.53 -1.54 8.54
N VAL A 334 13.55 -0.75 8.91
CA VAL A 334 14.77 -1.29 9.52
C VAL A 334 14.51 -1.84 10.93
N LYS A 335 13.69 -1.15 11.75
CA LYS A 335 13.30 -1.64 13.08
C LYS A 335 12.67 -3.03 13.02
N TRP A 336 11.82 -3.27 12.02
CA TRP A 336 11.16 -4.55 11.84
C TRP A 336 12.13 -5.69 11.57
N ILE A 337 13.10 -5.45 10.69
CA ILE A 337 14.10 -6.47 10.37
C ILE A 337 15.01 -6.71 11.57
N LEU A 338 15.41 -5.66 12.29
CA LEU A 338 16.17 -5.78 13.53
C LEU A 338 15.43 -6.64 14.57
N LEU A 339 14.15 -6.39 14.80
CA LEU A 339 13.34 -7.17 15.73
C LEU A 339 13.28 -8.67 15.37
N SER A 340 13.42 -8.97 14.08
CA SER A 340 13.30 -10.33 13.54
C SER A 340 14.64 -11.10 13.58
N ILE A 341 15.77 -10.40 13.53
CA ILE A 341 17.11 -11.01 13.53
C ILE A 341 17.74 -11.09 14.93
N ILE A 342 17.39 -10.18 15.86
CA ILE A 342 17.94 -10.14 17.21
C ILE A 342 17.77 -11.47 17.96
N PRO A 343 16.59 -12.13 17.96
CA PRO A 343 16.42 -13.41 18.66
C PRO A 343 17.36 -14.51 18.15
N TRP A 344 17.60 -14.55 16.85
CA TRP A 344 18.55 -15.50 16.25
C TRP A 344 19.99 -15.20 16.69
N ILE A 345 20.42 -13.94 16.68
CA ILE A 345 21.77 -13.54 17.16
C ILE A 345 21.94 -13.90 18.65
N ILE A 346 20.93 -13.67 19.49
CA ILE A 346 20.98 -14.03 20.92
C ILE A 346 21.14 -15.54 21.09
N LEU A 347 20.38 -16.34 20.34
CA LEU A 347 20.47 -17.80 20.39
C LEU A 347 21.87 -18.28 19.99
N GLN A 348 22.40 -17.78 18.87
CA GLN A 348 23.73 -18.17 18.39
C GLN A 348 24.86 -17.71 19.33
N LEU A 349 24.73 -16.55 19.97
CA LEU A 349 25.67 -16.11 21.00
C LEU A 349 25.62 -17.02 22.23
N SER A 350 24.45 -17.52 22.61
CA SER A 350 24.33 -18.43 23.76
C SER A 350 25.13 -19.72 23.57
N ASP A 351 25.21 -20.24 22.35
CA ASP A 351 26.01 -21.42 22.01
C ASP A 351 27.52 -21.23 22.23
N LEU A 352 28.00 -19.98 22.12
CA LEU A 352 29.41 -19.66 22.35
C LEU A 352 29.79 -19.68 23.83
N PHE A 353 28.83 -19.39 24.73
CA PHE A 353 29.08 -19.21 26.17
C PHE A 353 28.63 -20.40 27.02
N VAL A 354 27.77 -21.28 26.49
CA VAL A 354 27.34 -22.51 27.16
C VAL A 354 28.20 -23.68 26.65
N PRO A 355 29.14 -24.22 27.46
CA PRO A 355 30.04 -25.27 27.00
C PRO A 355 29.27 -26.53 26.57
N ASN A 356 29.75 -27.18 25.49
CA ASN A 356 29.28 -28.43 24.88
C ASN A 356 29.20 -29.67 25.82
N THR A 357 29.36 -29.50 27.12
CA THR A 357 29.25 -30.56 28.11
C THR A 357 27.79 -30.76 28.52
N SER A 358 27.19 -31.82 27.98
CA SER A 358 25.92 -32.49 28.36
C SER A 358 24.56 -31.96 27.87
N TRP A 359 24.51 -30.99 26.95
CA TRP A 359 23.23 -30.38 26.50
C TRP A 359 23.04 -30.29 24.98
N VAL A 360 23.84 -31.03 24.21
CA VAL A 360 23.75 -31.06 22.74
C VAL A 360 22.41 -31.71 22.35
N TYR A 361 21.42 -30.84 22.12
CA TYR A 361 20.01 -31.06 21.74
C TYR A 361 19.03 -31.45 22.86
N SER A 362 18.80 -30.52 23.79
CA SER A 362 17.47 -30.40 24.40
C SER A 362 16.44 -30.17 23.27
N ASP A 363 15.29 -30.88 23.35
CA ASP A 363 14.16 -30.70 22.42
C ASP A 363 13.70 -29.23 22.33
N TRP A 364 13.96 -28.44 23.37
CA TRP A 364 13.59 -27.03 23.45
C TRP A 364 14.55 -26.13 22.68
N TYR A 365 15.87 -26.36 22.76
CA TYR A 365 16.84 -25.68 21.90
C TYR A 365 16.53 -25.93 20.42
N ALA A 366 16.25 -27.19 20.05
CA ALA A 366 15.87 -27.53 18.68
C ALA A 366 14.58 -26.82 18.22
N LEU A 367 13.65 -26.57 19.15
CA LEU A 367 12.44 -25.80 18.90
C LEU A 367 12.74 -24.29 18.75
N ALA A 368 13.57 -23.73 19.65
CA ALA A 368 13.95 -22.31 19.64
C ALA A 368 14.76 -21.94 18.38
N ASP A 369 15.73 -22.79 18.00
CA ASP A 369 16.49 -22.65 16.76
C ASP A 369 15.57 -22.58 15.55
N LYS A 370 14.65 -23.53 15.44
CA LYS A 370 13.65 -23.57 14.38
C LYS A 370 12.72 -22.34 14.37
N PHE A 371 12.28 -21.85 15.53
CA PHE A 371 11.46 -20.64 15.62
C PHE A 371 12.23 -19.37 15.21
N THR A 372 13.48 -19.21 15.65
CA THR A 372 14.28 -18.03 15.29
C THR A 372 14.59 -17.96 13.81
N HIS A 373 14.79 -19.11 13.15
CA HIS A 373 14.89 -19.19 11.70
C HIS A 373 13.61 -18.69 11.00
N MET A 374 12.41 -18.97 11.54
CA MET A 374 11.15 -18.50 10.97
C MET A 374 10.91 -16.99 11.12
N LEU A 375 11.46 -16.35 12.15
CA LEU A 375 11.21 -14.92 12.45
C LEU A 375 11.74 -14.01 11.34
N LEU A 376 12.94 -14.28 10.85
CA LEU A 376 13.63 -13.46 9.86
C LEU A 376 12.87 -13.30 8.52
N PRO A 377 12.47 -14.37 7.80
CA PRO A 377 11.73 -14.24 6.55
C PRO A 377 10.35 -13.63 6.76
N VAL A 378 9.68 -13.91 7.90
CA VAL A 378 8.38 -13.32 8.24
C VAL A 378 8.52 -11.82 8.49
N GLY A 379 9.59 -11.40 9.17
CA GLY A 379 9.92 -10.00 9.39
C GLY A 379 10.25 -9.25 8.11
N ILE A 380 11.05 -9.84 7.23
CA ILE A 380 11.39 -9.27 5.92
C ILE A 380 10.15 -9.18 5.03
N LEU A 381 9.33 -10.23 5.00
CA LEU A 381 8.04 -10.23 4.31
C LEU A 381 7.14 -9.13 4.87
N ALA A 382 6.92 -9.07 6.19
CA ALA A 382 6.14 -8.01 6.81
C ALA A 382 6.68 -6.63 6.43
N THR A 383 8.00 -6.42 6.40
CA THR A 383 8.66 -5.15 6.04
C THR A 383 8.45 -4.74 4.58
N ILE A 384 8.53 -5.69 3.65
CA ILE A 384 8.37 -5.43 2.21
C ILE A 384 6.88 -5.17 1.89
N PHE A 385 5.97 -5.99 2.45
CA PHE A 385 4.55 -5.97 2.11
C PHE A 385 3.72 -4.94 2.90
N SER A 386 4.13 -4.54 4.11
CA SER A 386 3.42 -3.50 4.87
C SER A 386 3.61 -2.08 4.32
N TYR A 387 4.62 -1.87 3.45
CA TYR A 387 5.06 -0.54 3.03
C TYR A 387 5.19 -0.33 1.51
N ASN A 388 5.16 -1.37 0.69
CA ASN A 388 5.05 -1.24 -0.77
C ASN A 388 3.77 -1.89 -1.28
N LEU A 389 3.21 -1.27 -2.32
CA LEU A 389 2.04 -1.67 -3.11
C LEU A 389 2.11 -3.12 -3.59
N LEU A 390 1.77 -4.05 -2.71
CA LEU A 390 1.27 -5.35 -3.09
C LEU A 390 -0.06 -5.46 -2.35
N ASP A 391 -1.17 -5.36 -3.10
CA ASP A 391 -2.52 -5.74 -2.66
C ASP A 391 -2.56 -7.25 -2.41
N LEU A 392 -1.83 -7.69 -1.39
CA LEU A 392 -2.08 -8.96 -0.71
C LEU A 392 -2.94 -8.73 0.55
N SER A 393 -3.49 -7.52 0.71
CA SER A 393 -4.58 -7.20 1.64
C SER A 393 -5.71 -8.24 1.59
N ASP A 394 -5.96 -8.81 0.41
CA ASP A 394 -6.97 -9.83 0.18
C ASP A 394 -6.56 -11.24 0.66
N LEU A 395 -5.26 -11.53 0.78
CA LEU A 395 -4.76 -12.85 1.16
C LEU A 395 -4.55 -12.99 2.67
N PHE A 396 -4.09 -11.94 3.36
CA PHE A 396 -3.91 -11.95 4.81
C PHE A 396 -4.05 -10.54 5.41
N PRO A 397 -4.91 -10.34 6.44
CA PRO A 397 -5.02 -9.07 7.14
C PRO A 397 -3.68 -8.67 7.78
N ARG A 398 -3.25 -7.41 7.65
CA ARG A 398 -1.97 -6.93 8.22
C ARG A 398 -1.84 -7.20 9.73
N LYS A 399 -2.96 -7.22 10.46
CA LYS A 399 -3.03 -7.59 11.88
C LYS A 399 -2.58 -9.03 12.15
N PHE A 400 -2.80 -9.96 11.21
CA PHE A 400 -2.34 -11.34 11.33
C PHE A 400 -0.81 -11.40 11.36
N PHE A 401 -0.13 -10.69 10.46
CA PHE A 401 1.33 -10.66 10.44
C PHE A 401 1.92 -10.00 11.69
N TYR A 402 1.35 -8.88 12.15
CA TYR A 402 1.84 -8.21 13.36
C TYR A 402 1.61 -9.04 14.62
N SER A 403 0.45 -9.69 14.73
CA SER A 403 0.16 -10.58 15.84
C SER A 403 1.07 -11.81 15.81
N LEU A 404 1.30 -12.40 14.63
CA LEU A 404 2.18 -13.57 14.48
C LEU A 404 3.62 -13.22 14.86
N LEU A 405 4.14 -12.10 14.36
CA LEU A 405 5.50 -11.66 14.65
C LEU A 405 5.67 -11.27 16.12
N ALA A 406 4.73 -10.51 16.70
CA ALA A 406 4.78 -10.15 18.12
C ALA A 406 4.67 -11.39 19.03
N THR A 407 3.81 -12.34 18.68
CA THR A 407 3.67 -13.62 19.42
C THR A 407 4.96 -14.43 19.34
N ALA A 408 5.56 -14.53 18.16
CA ALA A 408 6.80 -15.29 17.98
C ALA A 408 8.00 -14.65 18.71
N VAL A 409 8.09 -13.31 18.74
CA VAL A 409 9.11 -12.59 19.52
C VAL A 409 8.90 -12.78 21.03
N LEU A 410 7.66 -12.80 21.52
CA LEU A 410 7.34 -12.96 22.95
C LEU A 410 7.35 -14.41 23.44
N ALA A 411 7.19 -15.39 22.55
CA ALA A 411 7.33 -16.81 22.87
C ALA A 411 8.80 -17.18 23.19
N PHE A 412 9.77 -16.46 22.63
CA PHE A 412 11.20 -16.76 22.77
C PHE A 412 11.73 -16.60 24.22
N PRO A 413 11.45 -15.52 24.96
CA PRO A 413 11.76 -15.43 26.40
C PRO A 413 11.18 -16.60 27.20
N GLY A 414 9.99 -17.07 26.84
CA GLY A 414 9.37 -18.23 27.48
C GLY A 414 10.18 -19.51 27.32
N LEU A 415 10.64 -19.77 26.09
CA LEU A 415 11.52 -20.91 25.79
C LEU A 415 12.87 -20.79 26.52
N ALA A 416 13.45 -19.59 26.57
CA ALA A 416 14.72 -19.35 27.27
C ALA A 416 14.61 -19.53 28.80
N ILE A 417 13.49 -19.14 29.40
CA ILE A 417 13.20 -19.36 30.83
C ILE A 417 13.07 -20.85 31.14
N VAL A 418 12.43 -21.63 30.26
CA VAL A 418 12.34 -23.10 30.43
C VAL A 418 13.73 -23.72 30.38
N GLU A 419 14.54 -23.39 29.37
CA GLU A 419 15.93 -23.89 29.23
C GLU A 419 16.80 -23.51 30.43
N THR A 420 16.76 -22.24 30.85
CA THR A 420 17.51 -21.78 32.02
C THR A 420 17.03 -22.50 33.29
N GLY A 421 15.72 -22.76 33.41
CA GLY A 421 15.14 -23.53 34.50
C GLY A 421 15.65 -24.98 34.55
N ILE A 422 15.73 -25.66 33.41
CA ILE A 422 16.25 -27.03 33.32
C ILE A 422 17.78 -27.05 33.59
N TYR A 423 18.52 -26.09 33.05
CA TYR A 423 19.95 -25.96 33.34
C TYR A 423 20.21 -25.74 34.84
N VAL A 424 19.46 -24.84 35.46
CA VAL A 424 19.53 -24.56 36.89
C VAL A 424 19.06 -25.76 37.72
N SER A 425 18.08 -26.54 37.25
CA SER A 425 17.64 -27.77 37.95
C SER A 425 18.75 -28.81 38.04
N ASN A 426 19.68 -28.82 37.10
CA ASN A 426 20.83 -29.73 37.13
C ASN A 426 21.97 -29.25 38.04
N GLN A 427 21.94 -27.99 38.49
CA GLN A 427 22.94 -27.38 39.37
C GLN A 427 22.43 -27.13 40.80
N ILE A 428 21.11 -27.01 40.97
CA ILE A 428 20.42 -26.69 42.24
C ILE A 428 19.38 -27.79 42.51
N ASN A 429 18.79 -27.80 43.71
CA ASN A 429 17.65 -28.67 44.04
C ASN A 429 16.55 -28.57 42.97
N HIS A 430 16.21 -29.70 42.35
CA HIS A 430 15.20 -29.83 41.29
C HIS A 430 13.88 -29.12 41.63
N ASN A 431 13.43 -29.21 42.89
CA ASN A 431 12.18 -28.59 43.30
C ASN A 431 12.22 -27.06 43.19
N ALA A 432 13.33 -26.43 43.56
CA ALA A 432 13.47 -24.97 43.50
C ALA A 432 13.46 -24.47 42.05
N ALA A 433 14.09 -25.20 41.13
CA ALA A 433 14.13 -24.87 39.72
C ALA A 433 12.75 -25.01 39.04
N ILE A 434 11.96 -26.01 39.42
CA ILE A 434 10.57 -26.16 38.95
C ILE A 434 9.71 -24.98 39.43
N TRP A 435 9.83 -24.56 40.68
CA TRP A 435 9.09 -23.41 41.20
C TRP A 435 9.49 -22.09 40.52
N LEU A 436 10.80 -21.85 40.32
CA LEU A 436 11.32 -20.66 39.65
C LEU A 436 10.88 -20.59 38.18
N SER A 437 10.99 -21.69 37.44
CA SER A 437 10.56 -21.75 36.03
C SER A 437 9.05 -21.59 35.90
N SER A 438 8.25 -22.22 36.78
CA SER A 438 6.78 -22.08 36.81
C SER A 438 6.35 -20.65 37.14
N LEU A 439 6.99 -20.00 38.12
CA LEU A 439 6.72 -18.61 38.48
C LEU A 439 7.06 -17.65 37.33
N ALA A 440 8.20 -17.87 36.67
CA ALA A 440 8.60 -17.08 35.52
C ALA A 440 7.68 -17.30 34.30
N MET A 441 7.14 -18.50 34.11
CA MET A 441 6.15 -18.80 33.06
C MET A 441 4.79 -18.16 33.36
N LEU A 442 4.35 -18.16 34.62
CA LEU A 442 3.14 -17.44 35.05
C LEU A 442 3.30 -15.92 34.86
N ALA A 443 4.47 -15.36 35.22
CA ALA A 443 4.77 -13.95 35.01
C ALA A 443 4.77 -13.58 33.52
N LEU A 444 5.38 -14.42 32.67
CA LEU A 444 5.35 -14.22 31.22
C LEU A 444 3.93 -14.33 30.66
N GLY A 445 3.14 -15.31 31.09
CA GLY A 445 1.75 -15.50 30.67
C GLY A 445 0.85 -14.31 31.05
N TYR A 446 0.98 -13.82 32.28
CA TYR A 446 0.25 -12.63 32.76
C TYR A 446 0.64 -11.37 31.98
N THR A 447 1.93 -11.23 31.65
CA THR A 447 2.43 -10.07 30.90
C THR A 447 2.34 -10.23 29.38
N PHE A 448 1.97 -11.40 28.86
CA PHE A 448 2.01 -11.71 27.44
C PHE A 448 1.07 -10.82 26.62
N SER A 449 -0.22 -10.75 26.98
CA SER A 449 -1.18 -9.89 26.26
C SER A 449 -0.79 -8.41 26.31
N PRO A 450 -0.50 -7.80 27.48
CA PRO A 450 -0.14 -6.39 27.52
C PRO A 450 1.20 -6.10 26.83
N LEU A 451 2.19 -7.00 26.91
CA LEU A 451 3.45 -6.87 26.16
C LEU A 451 3.23 -7.00 24.66
N ARG A 452 2.41 -7.96 24.21
CA ARG A 452 2.07 -8.16 22.79
C ARG A 452 1.36 -6.94 22.24
N ASP A 453 0.36 -6.44 22.94
CA ASP A 453 -0.43 -5.29 22.48
C ASP A 453 0.42 -4.02 22.48
N ARG A 454 1.31 -3.86 23.47
CA ARG A 454 2.28 -2.75 23.50
C ARG A 454 3.34 -2.89 22.40
N LEU A 455 3.79 -4.10 22.09
CA LEU A 455 4.65 -4.38 20.94
C LEU A 455 3.91 -3.99 19.67
N ILE A 456 2.69 -4.49 19.44
CA ILE A 456 1.86 -4.15 18.28
C ILE A 456 1.67 -2.62 18.17
N GLN A 457 1.44 -1.91 19.27
CA GLN A 457 1.33 -0.44 19.26
C GLN A 457 2.67 0.26 18.93
N LEU A 458 3.79 -0.21 19.47
CA LEU A 458 5.13 0.29 19.11
C LEU A 458 5.46 0.01 17.64
N LEU A 459 4.99 -1.13 17.15
CA LEU A 459 5.18 -1.67 15.81
C LEU A 459 4.32 -0.94 14.76
N GLU A 460 3.05 -0.68 15.06
CA GLU A 460 2.11 0.09 14.23
C GLU A 460 2.39 1.59 14.30
N GLY A 461 2.93 2.07 15.42
CA GLY A 461 3.21 3.48 15.71
C GLY A 461 1.94 4.29 15.99
N ARG A 462 2.04 5.33 16.84
CA ARG A 462 0.93 6.27 17.16
C ARG A 462 0.24 6.88 15.92
N SER A 463 0.93 6.91 14.78
CA SER A 463 0.45 7.49 13.53
C SER A 463 -0.59 6.62 12.79
N TRP A 464 -0.56 5.28 12.92
CA TRP A 464 -1.45 4.40 12.15
C TRP A 464 -2.88 4.39 12.67
N TYR A 465 -3.09 4.41 13.99
CA TYR A 465 -4.43 4.46 14.59
C TYR A 465 -5.19 5.72 14.11
N LYS A 466 -4.55 6.89 14.17
CA LYS A 466 -5.12 8.16 13.67
C LYS A 466 -5.44 8.11 12.16
N GLN A 467 -4.62 7.42 11.37
CA GLN A 467 -4.77 7.31 9.91
C GLN A 467 -5.86 6.32 9.46
N HIS A 468 -6.09 5.23 10.21
CA HIS A 468 -7.14 4.27 9.88
C HIS A 468 -8.54 4.85 10.07
N HIS A 469 -8.70 5.73 11.06
CA HIS A 469 -9.92 6.51 11.25
C HIS A 469 -10.12 7.52 10.12
N LEU A 470 -9.09 8.30 9.76
CA LEU A 470 -9.17 9.26 8.65
C LEU A 470 -9.65 8.62 7.34
N GLY A 471 -9.10 7.47 6.94
CA GLY A 471 -9.52 6.79 5.71
C GLY A 471 -10.98 6.33 5.73
N ARG A 472 -11.48 5.86 6.88
CA ARG A 472 -12.90 5.50 7.07
C ARG A 472 -13.79 6.74 7.01
N ASP A 473 -13.37 7.82 7.66
CA ASP A 473 -14.15 9.04 7.75
C ASP A 473 -14.22 9.77 6.40
N LEU A 474 -13.12 9.77 5.62
CA LEU A 474 -13.11 10.27 4.23
C LEU A 474 -14.03 9.46 3.32
N ARG A 475 -14.06 8.13 3.47
CA ARG A 475 -14.97 7.28 2.70
C ARG A 475 -16.42 7.59 3.04
N LYS A 476 -16.74 7.71 4.33
CA LYS A 476 -18.09 8.09 4.78
C LYS A 476 -18.50 9.47 4.26
N LEU A 477 -17.58 10.43 4.27
CA LEU A 477 -17.81 11.75 3.66
C LEU A 477 -18.11 11.65 2.16
N ALA A 478 -17.37 10.83 1.41
CA ALA A 478 -17.63 10.62 -0.01
C ALA A 478 -19.02 10.01 -0.28
N GLU A 479 -19.42 9.03 0.54
CA GLU A 479 -20.76 8.44 0.49
C GLU A 479 -21.85 9.49 0.77
N GLU A 480 -21.72 10.29 1.84
CA GLU A 480 -22.64 11.38 2.16
C GLU A 480 -22.75 12.41 1.02
N LEU A 481 -21.62 12.84 0.43
CA LEU A 481 -21.61 13.80 -0.68
C LEU A 481 -22.26 13.23 -1.96
N THR A 482 -22.29 11.91 -2.12
CA THR A 482 -22.91 11.27 -3.28
C THR A 482 -24.43 11.37 -3.23
N ASP A 483 -25.00 11.37 -2.03
CA ASP A 483 -26.44 11.44 -1.77
C ASP A 483 -27.01 12.86 -1.81
N MET A 484 -26.16 13.88 -1.98
CA MET A 484 -26.58 15.29 -1.99
C MET A 484 -26.94 15.78 -3.39
N ASP A 485 -27.93 16.68 -3.42
CA ASP A 485 -28.37 17.39 -4.60
C ASP A 485 -27.93 18.87 -4.53
N GLY A 486 -27.32 19.36 -5.60
CA GLY A 486 -26.87 20.76 -5.72
C GLY A 486 -25.38 20.98 -5.43
N LEU A 487 -24.73 21.77 -6.30
CA LEU A 487 -23.29 22.02 -6.23
C LEU A 487 -22.89 22.76 -4.95
N GLU A 488 -23.59 23.84 -4.59
CA GLU A 488 -23.25 24.66 -3.40
C GLU A 488 -23.25 23.84 -2.09
N GLU A 489 -24.19 22.91 -1.93
CA GLU A 489 -24.29 22.10 -0.70
C GLU A 489 -23.14 21.09 -0.62
N ILE A 490 -22.82 20.43 -1.74
CA ILE A 490 -21.69 19.50 -1.84
C ILE A 490 -20.39 20.25 -1.52
N GLU A 491 -20.18 21.43 -2.09
CA GLU A 491 -18.99 22.24 -1.87
C GLU A 491 -18.82 22.66 -0.39
N ARG A 492 -19.92 23.12 0.24
CA ARG A 492 -19.95 23.55 1.65
C ARG A 492 -19.70 22.39 2.61
N GLN A 493 -20.35 21.25 2.39
CA GLN A 493 -20.19 20.09 3.25
C GLN A 493 -18.80 19.45 3.09
N LEU A 494 -18.28 19.39 1.86
CA LEU A 494 -16.93 18.93 1.60
C LEU A 494 -15.90 19.77 2.36
N THR A 495 -15.89 21.09 2.13
CA THR A 495 -14.86 21.99 2.69
C THR A 495 -14.88 22.01 4.21
N SER A 496 -16.06 22.08 4.84
CA SER A 496 -16.20 22.09 6.30
C SER A 496 -15.81 20.78 6.97
N ARG A 497 -16.32 19.63 6.48
CA ARG A 497 -15.99 18.31 7.03
C ARG A 497 -14.54 17.97 6.81
N LEU A 498 -13.99 18.26 5.64
CA LEU A 498 -12.60 17.98 5.33
C LEU A 498 -11.65 18.81 6.20
N ALA A 499 -11.96 20.08 6.46
CA ALA A 499 -11.18 20.90 7.40
C ALA A 499 -11.17 20.30 8.81
N SER A 500 -12.33 19.82 9.28
CA SER A 500 -12.42 19.15 10.59
C SER A 500 -11.65 17.83 10.63
N LEU A 501 -11.77 16.98 9.60
CA LEU A 501 -11.09 15.68 9.55
C LEU A 501 -9.57 15.85 9.49
N MET A 502 -9.11 16.78 8.64
CA MET A 502 -7.69 17.10 8.48
C MET A 502 -7.14 17.95 9.64
N HIS A 503 -8.00 18.44 10.53
CA HIS A 503 -7.66 19.42 11.56
C HIS A 503 -6.89 20.61 10.95
N SER A 504 -7.34 21.11 9.81
CA SER A 504 -6.68 22.18 9.07
C SER A 504 -7.18 23.56 9.52
N GLN A 505 -6.34 24.58 9.35
CA GLN A 505 -6.74 25.99 9.53
C GLN A 505 -7.84 26.41 8.55
N GLY A 506 -7.87 25.78 7.37
CA GLY A 506 -8.92 25.96 6.38
C GLY A 506 -8.79 25.01 5.19
N VAL A 507 -9.86 24.94 4.39
CA VAL A 507 -9.94 24.19 3.13
C VAL A 507 -10.63 25.06 2.09
N VAL A 508 -10.13 25.00 0.86
CA VAL A 508 -10.66 25.68 -0.30
C VAL A 508 -10.90 24.68 -1.40
N LEU A 509 -12.02 24.82 -2.09
CA LEU A 509 -12.27 24.14 -3.36
C LEU A 509 -12.37 25.19 -4.47
N HIS A 510 -11.65 24.95 -5.56
CA HIS A 510 -11.68 25.76 -6.78
C HIS A 510 -11.99 24.88 -7.99
N LEU A 511 -13.14 25.06 -8.65
CA LEU A 511 -13.55 24.30 -9.85
C LEU A 511 -13.23 25.07 -11.15
N ASN A 512 -13.06 24.36 -12.26
CA ASN A 512 -12.66 24.90 -13.57
C ASN A 512 -13.47 24.23 -14.71
N PRO A 513 -13.87 24.92 -15.81
CA PRO A 513 -14.28 26.32 -15.98
C PRO A 513 -15.82 26.37 -16.07
N GLY A 514 -16.53 27.17 -15.26
CA GLY A 514 -17.98 27.20 -15.47
C GLY A 514 -18.85 28.08 -14.60
N LEU A 515 -18.35 28.59 -13.48
CA LEU A 515 -19.07 29.58 -12.70
C LEU A 515 -18.07 30.62 -12.19
N PRO A 516 -18.33 31.93 -12.38
CA PRO A 516 -17.50 33.00 -11.81
C PRO A 516 -17.33 32.88 -10.28
N ASP A 517 -18.25 32.17 -9.61
CA ASP A 517 -18.40 32.09 -8.16
C ASP A 517 -18.41 30.66 -7.54
N SER A 518 -18.10 29.56 -8.27
CA SER A 518 -18.03 28.21 -7.64
C SER A 518 -16.77 28.04 -6.79
N ARG A 519 -16.75 28.73 -5.65
CA ARG A 519 -15.64 28.84 -4.70
C ARG A 519 -16.19 28.62 -3.30
N ALA A 520 -16.18 27.37 -2.82
CA ALA A 520 -16.41 27.13 -1.41
C ALA A 520 -15.11 27.20 -0.62
N SER A 521 -15.22 27.81 0.55
CA SER A 521 -14.14 27.93 1.49
C SER A 521 -14.64 27.72 2.91
N TYR A 522 -13.81 27.09 3.74
CA TYR A 522 -14.05 26.95 5.17
C TYR A 522 -12.77 27.29 5.93
N GLY A 523 -12.86 28.21 6.89
CA GLY A 523 -11.72 28.71 7.67
C GLY A 523 -12.05 28.94 9.14
N SER A 524 -11.03 28.83 10.00
CA SER A 524 -11.14 29.20 11.42
C SER A 524 -11.34 30.72 11.60
N LYS A 525 -11.89 31.15 12.74
CA LYS A 525 -12.17 32.58 13.05
C LYS A 525 -10.92 33.50 13.03
N GLU A 526 -9.70 32.95 13.02
CA GLU A 526 -8.46 33.68 13.27
C GLU A 526 -7.60 33.98 12.01
N GLU A 527 -7.86 33.36 10.84
CA GLU A 527 -7.15 33.68 9.58
C GLU A 527 -8.08 33.54 8.36
N PRO A 528 -8.11 34.51 7.41
CA PRO A 528 -9.05 34.47 6.31
C PRO A 528 -8.51 33.53 5.24
N VAL A 529 -9.24 32.45 4.99
CA VAL A 529 -9.13 31.67 3.74
C VAL A 529 -9.28 32.58 2.49
N ALA A 530 -9.88 33.76 2.66
CA ALA A 530 -9.92 34.87 1.70
C ALA A 530 -8.55 35.47 1.31
N CYS A 531 -7.44 35.17 1.99
CA CYS A 531 -6.10 35.56 1.53
C CYS A 531 -5.53 34.59 0.47
N TRP A 532 -6.02 33.35 0.40
CA TRP A 532 -5.65 32.41 -0.67
C TRP A 532 -6.49 32.62 -1.93
N ILE A 533 -7.66 33.24 -1.78
CA ILE A 533 -8.64 33.46 -2.84
C ILE A 533 -9.11 34.91 -2.75
N GLY A 534 -8.71 35.73 -3.73
CA GLY A 534 -8.86 37.18 -3.68
C GLY A 534 -10.25 37.71 -3.28
N LEU A 535 -10.30 38.31 -2.09
CA LEU A 535 -11.22 39.39 -1.73
C LEU A 535 -10.36 40.58 -1.24
N ASN A 536 -10.08 41.50 -2.18
CA ASN A 536 -9.33 42.78 -2.11
C ASN A 536 -7.85 42.85 -2.56
N SER A 537 -7.66 43.82 -3.48
CA SER A 537 -6.50 44.59 -4.02
C SER A 537 -5.08 44.01 -4.19
N GLU A 538 -4.67 42.90 -3.56
CA GLU A 538 -3.31 42.34 -3.74
C GLU A 538 -3.36 40.90 -4.29
N ARG A 539 -3.60 40.77 -5.61
CA ARG A 539 -3.92 39.52 -6.31
C ARG A 539 -2.80 38.44 -6.27
N ILE A 540 -3.20 37.18 -6.09
CA ILE A 540 -2.52 35.98 -6.63
C ILE A 540 -3.49 35.38 -7.64
N CYS A 541 -3.23 35.49 -8.94
CA CYS A 541 -4.04 34.84 -9.96
C CYS A 541 -3.70 33.35 -9.98
N LEU A 542 -4.66 32.49 -9.63
CA LEU A 542 -4.48 31.03 -9.67
C LEU A 542 -4.28 30.50 -11.10
N GLU A 543 -4.70 31.27 -12.10
CA GLU A 543 -4.44 31.01 -13.52
C GLU A 543 -2.94 30.99 -13.86
N ASP A 544 -2.12 31.79 -13.16
CA ASP A 544 -0.66 31.86 -13.35
C ASP A 544 0.08 30.63 -12.78
N LEU A 545 -0.59 29.81 -11.96
CA LEU A 545 0.00 28.65 -11.29
C LEU A 545 -0.07 27.35 -12.12
N GLU A 546 -0.64 27.40 -13.33
CA GLU A 546 -0.83 26.24 -14.23
C GLU A 546 -1.35 24.98 -13.48
N LEU A 547 -2.25 25.18 -12.51
CA LEU A 547 -2.72 24.10 -11.63
C LEU A 547 -3.41 22.95 -12.39
N SER A 548 -3.88 23.21 -13.61
CA SER A 548 -4.43 22.21 -14.52
C SER A 548 -3.42 21.15 -14.96
N ARG A 549 -2.11 21.40 -14.85
CA ARG A 549 -1.04 20.42 -15.19
C ARG A 549 -0.66 19.49 -14.03
N LEU A 550 -1.21 19.73 -12.84
CA LEU A 550 -0.72 19.13 -11.60
C LEU A 550 -1.32 17.75 -11.41
N LEU A 551 -0.64 16.66 -11.80
CA LEU A 551 -1.20 15.29 -11.79
C LEU A 551 -1.30 14.61 -10.41
N ALA A 552 -0.64 15.15 -9.39
CA ALA A 552 -0.56 14.56 -8.05
C ALA A 552 -0.49 15.66 -6.99
N PRO A 553 -0.82 15.36 -5.72
CA PRO A 553 -0.79 16.36 -4.67
C PRO A 553 0.58 17.02 -4.51
N LEU A 554 0.58 18.34 -4.31
CA LEU A 554 1.78 19.15 -4.11
C LEU A 554 1.87 19.64 -2.67
N HIS A 555 2.96 19.25 -2.00
CA HIS A 555 3.32 19.74 -0.67
C HIS A 555 4.14 21.01 -0.75
N LEU A 556 3.69 22.07 -0.09
CA LEU A 556 4.37 23.36 -0.05
C LEU A 556 5.36 23.45 1.12
N GLY A 557 6.31 24.39 1.01
CA GLY A 557 7.31 24.62 2.06
C GLY A 557 8.47 23.61 2.07
N HIS A 558 8.78 23.03 0.92
CA HIS A 558 10.02 22.29 0.70
C HIS A 558 11.19 23.27 0.39
N PRO A 559 12.43 23.00 0.86
CA PRO A 559 13.58 23.90 0.67
C PRO A 559 13.95 24.19 -0.80
N GLY A 560 13.45 23.38 -1.74
CA GLY A 560 13.71 23.52 -3.18
C GLY A 560 12.61 24.21 -3.98
N GLU A 561 11.54 24.70 -3.34
CA GLU A 561 10.44 25.36 -4.06
C GLU A 561 10.93 26.66 -4.71
N THR A 562 10.98 26.75 -6.04
CA THR A 562 11.50 27.93 -6.75
C THR A 562 10.39 28.88 -7.17
N ASN A 563 9.13 28.45 -7.19
CA ASN A 563 8.02 29.29 -7.61
C ASN A 563 7.68 30.35 -6.53
N PRO A 564 7.79 31.65 -6.84
CA PRO A 564 7.56 32.73 -5.86
C PRO A 564 6.10 32.80 -5.39
N LEU A 565 5.13 32.44 -6.24
CA LEU A 565 3.71 32.41 -5.89
C LEU A 565 3.41 31.29 -4.90
N LEU A 566 3.95 30.09 -5.12
CA LEU A 566 3.82 28.96 -4.19
C LEU A 566 4.46 29.27 -2.83
N ARG A 567 5.61 29.97 -2.80
CA ARG A 567 6.20 30.47 -1.54
C ARG A 567 5.33 31.52 -0.85
N LYS A 568 4.65 32.38 -1.60
CA LYS A 568 3.71 33.38 -1.04
C LYS A 568 2.51 32.67 -0.43
N LEU A 569 1.89 31.74 -1.14
CA LEU A 569 0.78 30.91 -0.64
C LEU A 569 1.17 30.12 0.63
N TYR A 570 2.35 29.50 0.65
CA TYR A 570 2.84 28.80 1.84
C TYR A 570 3.04 29.72 3.05
N ARG A 571 3.51 30.95 2.83
CA ARG A 571 3.65 31.96 3.90
C ARG A 571 2.29 32.35 4.48
N HIS A 572 1.26 32.42 3.65
CA HIS A 572 -0.12 32.66 4.07
C HIS A 572 -0.84 31.44 4.66
N GLY A 573 -0.13 30.34 4.91
CA GLY A 573 -0.69 29.20 5.65
C GLY A 573 -1.20 28.04 4.78
N LEU A 574 -1.04 28.10 3.45
CA LEU A 574 -1.35 26.95 2.60
C LEU A 574 -0.26 25.86 2.73
N GLU A 575 -0.62 24.60 2.93
CA GLU A 575 0.36 23.51 3.07
C GLU A 575 0.26 22.47 1.95
N LEU A 576 -0.95 22.17 1.48
CA LEU A 576 -1.19 21.09 0.52
C LEU A 576 -2.14 21.52 -0.60
N ILE A 577 -1.81 21.15 -1.83
CA ILE A 577 -2.66 21.31 -3.01
C ILE A 577 -2.97 19.91 -3.55
N VAL A 578 -4.24 19.58 -3.72
CA VAL A 578 -4.72 18.27 -4.18
C VAL A 578 -5.58 18.49 -5.43
N PRO A 579 -5.20 17.94 -6.59
CA PRO A 579 -5.94 18.16 -7.82
C PRO A 579 -7.14 17.21 -7.93
N LEU A 580 -8.23 17.68 -8.56
CA LEU A 580 -9.40 16.89 -8.90
C LEU A 580 -9.37 16.59 -10.40
N HIS A 581 -9.22 15.32 -10.76
CA HIS A 581 -9.27 14.88 -12.15
C HIS A 581 -10.33 13.82 -12.37
N LEU A 582 -10.84 13.79 -13.60
CA LEU A 582 -11.71 12.73 -14.09
C LEU A 582 -11.35 12.44 -15.55
N HIS A 583 -11.05 11.18 -15.87
CA HIS A 583 -10.65 10.76 -17.23
C HIS A 583 -9.48 11.57 -17.87
N GLY A 584 -8.59 12.15 -17.06
CA GLY A 584 -7.47 12.97 -17.52
C GLY A 584 -7.77 14.45 -17.68
N GLU A 585 -9.04 14.86 -17.51
CA GLU A 585 -9.46 16.26 -17.45
C GLU A 585 -9.32 16.82 -16.03
N HIS A 586 -8.91 18.08 -15.90
CA HIS A 586 -8.81 18.79 -14.62
C HIS A 586 -10.14 19.46 -14.30
N LEU A 587 -10.83 18.97 -13.27
CA LEU A 587 -12.11 19.52 -12.80
C LEU A 587 -11.93 20.67 -11.82
N GLY A 588 -10.81 20.67 -11.08
CA GLY A 588 -10.60 21.63 -10.02
C GLY A 588 -9.44 21.28 -9.11
N THR A 589 -9.28 22.06 -8.05
CA THR A 589 -8.19 21.93 -7.09
C THR A 589 -8.72 22.16 -5.68
N LEU A 590 -8.35 21.26 -4.78
CA LEU A 590 -8.58 21.37 -3.35
C LEU A 590 -7.30 21.88 -2.69
N MET A 591 -7.39 22.96 -1.91
CA MET A 591 -6.26 23.56 -1.21
C MET A 591 -6.49 23.46 0.29
N ILE A 592 -5.51 22.93 1.02
CA ILE A 592 -5.62 22.64 2.45
C ILE A 592 -4.54 23.43 3.21
N GLY A 593 -4.99 24.21 4.19
CA GLY A 593 -4.14 24.99 5.10
C GLY A 593 -3.35 24.13 6.07
N ARG A 594 -2.43 24.74 6.82
CA ARG A 594 -1.62 24.04 7.82
C ARG A 594 -2.48 23.31 8.85
N SER A 595 -1.93 22.21 9.37
CA SER A 595 -2.57 21.49 10.47
C SER A 595 -2.51 22.29 11.78
N LEU A 596 -3.66 22.44 12.44
CA LEU A 596 -3.79 23.04 13.77
C LEU A 596 -3.02 22.25 14.84
N GLY A 597 -2.78 20.95 14.62
CA GLY A 597 -2.05 20.09 15.54
C GLY A 597 -0.53 20.24 15.50
N ARG A 598 0.03 21.28 14.86
CA ARG A 598 1.48 21.57 14.74
C ARG A 598 2.32 20.44 14.09
N HIS A 599 1.71 19.57 13.28
CA HIS A 599 2.40 18.55 12.48
C HIS A 599 2.15 18.80 11.00
N ARG A 600 3.17 18.58 10.15
CA ARG A 600 2.96 18.57 8.70
C ARG A 600 2.13 17.37 8.28
N TYR A 601 1.34 17.50 7.21
CA TYR A 601 0.61 16.36 6.67
C TYR A 601 1.57 15.27 6.21
N SER A 602 1.30 14.04 6.62
CA SER A 602 2.08 12.88 6.23
C SER A 602 1.75 12.45 4.80
N TRP A 603 2.70 11.77 4.14
CA TRP A 603 2.49 11.23 2.79
C TRP A 603 1.26 10.34 2.67
N ARG A 604 0.89 9.60 3.74
CA ARG A 604 -0.31 8.75 3.74
C ARG A 604 -1.60 9.55 3.79
N GLU A 605 -1.62 10.63 4.57
CA GLU A 605 -2.79 11.52 4.61
C GLU A 605 -2.99 12.17 3.25
N THR A 606 -1.89 12.57 2.59
CA THR A 606 -1.90 13.06 1.22
C THR A 606 -2.35 12.02 0.21
N GLU A 607 -1.91 10.76 0.34
CA GLU A 607 -2.35 9.67 -0.54
C GLU A 607 -3.85 9.36 -0.35
N LEU A 608 -4.32 9.29 0.89
CA LEU A 608 -5.74 9.10 1.19
C LEU A 608 -6.59 10.24 0.66
N LEU A 609 -6.10 11.49 0.78
CA LEU A 609 -6.74 12.65 0.18
C LEU A 609 -6.76 12.60 -1.34
N ASN A 610 -5.69 12.11 -1.98
CA ASN A 610 -5.64 11.93 -3.43
C ASN A 610 -6.68 10.90 -3.90
N LEU A 611 -6.77 9.75 -3.22
CA LEU A 611 -7.77 8.72 -3.51
C LEU A 611 -9.20 9.24 -3.27
N PHE A 612 -9.40 9.97 -2.18
CA PHE A 612 -10.66 10.63 -1.88
C PHE A 612 -11.04 11.64 -2.96
N ALA A 613 -10.12 12.51 -3.38
CA ALA A 613 -10.29 13.48 -4.45
C ALA A 613 -10.70 12.80 -5.77
N GLN A 614 -10.02 11.71 -6.14
CA GLN A 614 -10.37 10.91 -7.33
C GLN A 614 -11.79 10.31 -7.25
N ASN A 615 -12.24 9.89 -6.06
CA ASN A 615 -13.56 9.31 -5.88
C ASN A 615 -14.68 10.36 -6.00
N ILE A 616 -14.48 11.55 -5.41
CA ILE A 616 -15.49 12.62 -5.46
C ILE A 616 -15.54 13.34 -6.83
N SER A 617 -14.48 13.29 -7.63
CA SER A 617 -14.39 13.92 -8.94
C SER A 617 -15.60 13.64 -9.84
N ALA A 618 -16.09 12.39 -9.90
CA ALA A 618 -17.21 12.03 -10.76
C ALA A 618 -18.52 12.74 -10.36
N LYS A 619 -18.79 12.87 -9.06
CA LYS A 619 -19.97 13.57 -8.55
C LYS A 619 -19.88 15.08 -8.83
N PHE A 620 -18.69 15.67 -8.64
CA PHE A 620 -18.45 17.07 -8.98
C PHE A 620 -18.64 17.35 -10.47
N ALA A 621 -18.15 16.47 -11.36
CA ALA A 621 -18.39 16.61 -12.79
C ALA A 621 -19.89 16.60 -13.13
N ASN A 622 -20.65 15.68 -12.55
CA ASN A 622 -22.10 15.63 -12.77
C ASN A 622 -22.80 16.89 -12.22
N ALA A 623 -22.46 17.31 -11.00
CA ALA A 623 -23.01 18.53 -10.40
C ALA A 623 -22.68 19.78 -11.23
N LEU A 624 -21.46 19.86 -11.78
CA LEU A 624 -21.03 20.96 -12.65
C LEU A 624 -21.77 20.96 -13.99
N LEU A 625 -21.97 19.78 -14.60
CA LEU A 625 -22.80 19.65 -15.82
C LEU A 625 -24.23 20.09 -15.54
N HIS A 626 -24.80 19.70 -14.40
CA HIS A 626 -26.13 20.16 -14.00
C HIS A 626 -26.17 21.68 -13.75
N SER A 627 -25.15 22.28 -13.14
CA SER A 627 -25.11 23.73 -12.93
C SER A 627 -24.95 24.50 -14.24
N GLN A 628 -24.16 23.99 -15.20
CA GLN A 628 -24.02 24.61 -16.53
C GLN A 628 -25.35 24.66 -17.30
N LEU A 629 -26.27 23.72 -17.04
CA LEU A 629 -27.63 23.75 -17.58
C LEU A 629 -28.52 24.80 -16.90
N GLN A 630 -28.19 25.21 -15.68
CA GLN A 630 -28.99 26.16 -14.90
C GLN A 630 -28.60 27.62 -15.11
N PHE A 631 -27.34 27.93 -15.40
CA PHE A 631 -26.84 29.32 -15.48
C PHE A 631 -26.33 29.70 -16.88
N ASP A 632 -26.56 30.95 -17.27
CA ASP A 632 -26.10 31.56 -18.52
C ASP A 632 -24.60 31.88 -18.43
N GLU A 633 -23.81 31.40 -19.39
CA GLU A 633 -22.34 31.51 -19.37
C GLU A 633 -21.83 32.95 -19.42
N LEU A 634 -22.59 33.85 -20.07
CA LEU A 634 -22.19 35.25 -20.20
C LEU A 634 -22.45 36.01 -18.90
N THR A 635 -23.66 35.90 -18.35
CA THR A 635 -24.13 36.76 -17.25
C THR A 635 -24.04 36.13 -15.87
N GLY A 636 -23.87 34.80 -15.77
CA GLY A 636 -23.92 34.06 -14.51
C GLY A 636 -25.32 33.97 -13.87
N LEU A 637 -26.35 34.48 -14.55
CA LEU A 637 -27.76 34.43 -14.10
C LEU A 637 -28.42 33.11 -14.47
N TYR A 638 -29.59 32.80 -13.91
CA TYR A 638 -30.33 31.61 -14.33
C TYR A 638 -30.67 31.65 -15.83
N ARG A 639 -30.51 30.54 -16.55
CA ARG A 639 -31.05 30.40 -17.92
C ARG A 639 -32.57 30.44 -17.89
N ARG A 640 -33.19 30.80 -19.01
CA ARG A 640 -34.65 30.81 -19.21
C ARG A 640 -35.35 29.59 -18.61
N LYS A 641 -34.88 28.38 -18.88
CA LYS A 641 -35.50 27.16 -18.35
C LYS A 641 -35.48 27.10 -16.82
N ALA A 642 -34.33 27.37 -16.20
CA ALA A 642 -34.16 27.28 -14.76
C ALA A 642 -34.94 28.36 -13.99
N ILE A 643 -35.05 29.59 -14.54
CA ILE A 643 -35.86 30.64 -13.90
C ILE A 643 -37.37 30.36 -14.01
N LEU A 644 -37.82 29.70 -15.09
CA LEU A 644 -39.21 29.24 -15.23
C LEU A 644 -39.56 28.15 -14.23
N GLU A 645 -38.69 27.15 -14.03
CA GLU A 645 -38.87 26.12 -12.99
C GLU A 645 -39.02 26.75 -11.60
N ARG A 646 -38.25 27.81 -11.32
CA ARG A 646 -38.35 28.54 -10.06
C ARG A 646 -39.66 29.32 -9.91
N LEU A 647 -40.16 29.89 -11.00
CA LEU A 647 -41.46 30.54 -11.03
C LEU A 647 -42.59 29.54 -10.77
N GLU A 648 -42.58 28.38 -11.42
CA GLU A 648 -43.54 27.30 -11.19
C GLU A 648 -43.56 26.85 -9.74
N GLN A 649 -42.40 26.79 -9.09
CA GLN A 649 -42.31 26.46 -7.67
C GLN A 649 -42.94 27.54 -6.78
N CYS A 650 -42.76 28.83 -7.09
CA CYS A 650 -43.44 29.92 -6.38
C CYS A 650 -44.95 29.87 -6.55
N ILE A 651 -45.44 29.49 -7.74
CA ILE A 651 -46.87 29.25 -7.99
C ILE A 651 -47.37 28.09 -7.13
N GLN A 652 -46.62 27.00 -7.07
CA GLN A 652 -46.96 25.85 -6.25
C GLN A 652 -47.02 26.22 -4.75
N ASP A 653 -46.08 27.03 -4.27
CA ASP A 653 -46.03 27.52 -2.89
C ASP A 653 -47.19 28.48 -2.59
N TYR A 654 -47.54 29.38 -3.51
CA TYR A 654 -48.72 30.24 -3.42
C TYR A 654 -50.00 29.42 -3.33
N ARG A 655 -50.17 28.37 -4.14
CA ARG A 655 -51.35 27.47 -4.07
C ARG A 655 -51.48 26.78 -2.71
N LYS A 656 -50.37 26.52 -2.01
CA LYS A 656 -50.35 25.85 -0.69
C LYS A 656 -50.55 26.82 0.47
N THR A 657 -49.95 28.01 0.39
CA THR A 657 -49.79 28.92 1.54
C THR A 657 -50.55 30.23 1.39
N ALA A 658 -51.06 30.53 0.19
CA ALA A 658 -51.56 31.84 -0.22
C ALA A 658 -50.54 32.99 -0.04
N GLN A 659 -49.25 32.68 0.12
CA GLN A 659 -48.20 33.68 0.23
C GLN A 659 -47.93 34.33 -1.13
N VAL A 660 -48.26 35.61 -1.23
CA VAL A 660 -48.14 36.40 -2.46
C VAL A 660 -46.69 36.50 -2.91
N PHE A 661 -46.48 36.51 -4.22
CA PHE A 661 -45.23 36.87 -4.85
C PHE A 661 -45.49 37.66 -6.13
N SER A 662 -44.45 38.31 -6.63
CA SER A 662 -44.49 39.07 -7.88
C SER A 662 -43.33 38.67 -8.79
N ILE A 663 -43.49 38.92 -10.08
CA ILE A 663 -42.41 38.83 -11.06
C ILE A 663 -42.20 40.17 -11.76
N ALA A 664 -41.01 40.38 -12.30
CA ALA A 664 -40.73 41.51 -13.17
C ALA A 664 -40.01 41.05 -14.45
N MET A 665 -40.50 41.50 -15.60
CA MET A 665 -39.80 41.39 -16.88
C MET A 665 -39.03 42.68 -17.10
N ILE A 666 -37.71 42.57 -17.27
CA ILE A 666 -36.76 43.67 -17.38
C ILE A 666 -36.12 43.58 -18.75
N ASP A 667 -35.99 44.69 -19.46
CA ASP A 667 -35.34 44.75 -20.77
C ASP A 667 -34.47 46.00 -20.89
N LEU A 668 -33.28 45.83 -21.45
CA LEU A 668 -32.32 46.90 -21.71
C LEU A 668 -32.78 47.77 -22.88
N ASP A 669 -33.04 49.04 -22.59
CA ASP A 669 -33.53 49.99 -23.58
C ASP A 669 -32.47 50.25 -24.66
N ASP A 670 -32.87 50.11 -25.93
CA ASP A 670 -32.04 50.38 -27.11
C ASP A 670 -30.74 49.55 -27.20
N PHE A 671 -30.68 48.38 -26.57
CA PHE A 671 -29.48 47.52 -26.56
C PHE A 671 -28.97 47.15 -27.97
N LYS A 672 -29.87 46.98 -28.94
CA LYS A 672 -29.47 46.79 -30.35
C LYS A 672 -28.63 47.97 -30.88
N MET A 673 -29.01 49.22 -30.58
CA MET A 673 -28.23 50.38 -31.00
C MET A 673 -26.84 50.42 -30.37
N VAL A 674 -26.74 49.94 -29.12
CA VAL A 674 -25.45 49.81 -28.42
C VAL A 674 -24.55 48.81 -29.13
N ASN A 675 -25.09 47.64 -29.50
CA ASN A 675 -24.37 46.65 -30.30
C ASN A 675 -23.96 47.19 -31.68
N ASP A 676 -24.88 47.87 -32.37
CA ASP A 676 -24.63 48.42 -33.69
C ASP A 676 -23.55 49.52 -33.68
N ARG A 677 -23.46 50.29 -32.58
CA ARG A 677 -22.51 51.40 -32.43
C ARG A 677 -21.14 50.98 -31.91
N HIS A 678 -21.10 50.07 -30.93
CA HIS A 678 -19.89 49.73 -30.16
C HIS A 678 -19.40 48.30 -30.39
N GLY A 679 -20.16 47.49 -31.13
CA GLY A 679 -19.88 46.09 -31.39
C GLY A 679 -20.33 45.14 -30.27
N HIS A 680 -20.49 43.87 -30.62
CA HIS A 680 -21.03 42.84 -29.71
C HIS A 680 -20.22 42.64 -28.43
N LEU A 681 -18.89 42.82 -28.46
CA LEU A 681 -18.05 42.68 -27.28
C LEU A 681 -18.38 43.71 -26.18
N GLU A 682 -18.78 44.92 -26.58
CA GLU A 682 -19.20 45.94 -25.62
C GLU A 682 -20.62 45.69 -25.12
N GLY A 683 -21.52 45.20 -25.99
CA GLY A 683 -22.83 44.71 -25.58
C GLY A 683 -22.75 43.61 -24.53
N ASP A 684 -21.85 42.63 -24.73
CA ASP A 684 -21.59 41.56 -23.78
C ASP A 684 -21.11 42.09 -22.42
N ARG A 685 -20.22 43.08 -22.41
CA ARG A 685 -19.77 43.74 -21.17
C ARG A 685 -20.90 44.47 -20.46
N ILE A 686 -21.79 45.12 -21.20
CA ILE A 686 -22.96 45.80 -20.64
C ILE A 686 -23.93 44.78 -20.04
N LEU A 687 -24.17 43.66 -20.71
CA LEU A 687 -24.97 42.56 -20.15
C LEU A 687 -24.39 42.02 -18.84
N ILE A 688 -23.07 41.80 -18.78
CA ILE A 688 -22.38 41.36 -17.56
C ILE A 688 -22.56 42.38 -16.43
N ARG A 689 -22.33 43.67 -16.71
CA ARG A 689 -22.46 44.74 -15.71
C ARG A 689 -23.90 44.93 -15.25
N ALA A 690 -24.86 44.90 -16.17
CA ALA A 690 -26.27 44.98 -15.86
C ALA A 690 -26.70 43.82 -14.96
N ALA A 691 -26.32 42.59 -15.31
CA ALA A 691 -26.61 41.41 -14.51
C ALA A 691 -26.04 41.52 -13.08
N ALA A 692 -24.78 41.92 -12.93
CA ALA A 692 -24.14 42.11 -11.63
C ALA A 692 -24.85 43.22 -10.81
N THR A 693 -25.14 44.36 -11.44
CA THR A 693 -25.78 45.52 -10.81
C THR A 693 -27.19 45.20 -10.33
N ALA A 694 -27.98 44.51 -11.16
CA ALA A 694 -29.28 44.02 -10.72
C ALA A 694 -29.12 43.07 -9.53
N ARG A 695 -28.19 42.11 -9.60
CA ARG A 695 -28.00 41.09 -8.56
C ARG A 695 -27.63 41.67 -7.20
N GLU A 696 -26.82 42.72 -7.16
CA GLU A 696 -26.42 43.41 -5.92
C GLU A 696 -27.61 44.05 -5.17
N MET A 697 -28.67 44.41 -5.88
CA MET A 697 -29.88 45.00 -5.30
C MET A 697 -30.87 43.95 -4.76
N LEU A 698 -30.65 42.67 -5.07
CA LEU A 698 -31.59 41.59 -4.77
C LEU A 698 -31.30 40.91 -3.43
N SER A 699 -32.36 40.41 -2.79
CA SER A 699 -32.22 39.55 -1.58
C SER A 699 -31.76 38.13 -1.94
N LYS A 700 -31.41 37.33 -0.93
CA LYS A 700 -31.01 35.93 -1.13
C LYS A 700 -32.16 35.05 -1.62
N GLU A 701 -33.40 35.46 -1.42
CA GLU A 701 -34.62 34.76 -1.83
C GLU A 701 -35.00 35.07 -3.29
N ASP A 702 -34.56 36.21 -3.80
CA ASP A 702 -34.83 36.67 -5.16
C ASP A 702 -34.03 35.91 -6.20
N ARG A 703 -34.65 35.67 -7.35
CA ARG A 703 -34.09 34.86 -8.43
C ARG A 703 -34.17 35.65 -9.72
N LEU A 704 -33.01 35.93 -10.30
CA LEU A 704 -32.88 36.68 -11.55
C LEU A 704 -32.33 35.72 -12.61
N GLY A 705 -33.02 35.64 -13.75
CA GLY A 705 -32.60 34.84 -14.88
C GLY A 705 -32.58 35.63 -16.17
N ARG A 706 -31.67 35.27 -17.09
CA ARG A 706 -31.66 35.77 -18.46
C ARG A 706 -32.73 35.02 -19.26
N TYR A 707 -33.81 35.73 -19.58
CA TYR A 707 -34.97 35.19 -20.27
C TYR A 707 -34.77 35.21 -21.80
N GLY A 708 -34.15 36.25 -22.32
CA GLY A 708 -33.86 36.48 -23.73
C GLY A 708 -32.45 37.05 -23.96
N GLY A 709 -32.21 37.63 -25.13
CA GLY A 709 -30.91 38.22 -25.46
C GLY A 709 -30.53 39.39 -24.54
N GLU A 710 -31.46 40.30 -24.33
CA GLU A 710 -31.33 41.53 -23.51
C GLU A 710 -32.41 41.62 -22.41
N GLU A 711 -33.16 40.52 -22.23
CA GLU A 711 -34.31 40.42 -21.33
C GLU A 711 -33.97 39.58 -20.09
N PHE A 712 -34.37 40.07 -18.92
CA PHE A 712 -34.23 39.38 -17.65
C PHE A 712 -35.60 39.17 -16.98
N LEU A 713 -35.79 37.99 -16.40
CA LEU A 713 -36.93 37.66 -15.57
C LEU A 713 -36.50 37.63 -14.10
N LEU A 714 -37.14 38.45 -13.29
CA LEU A 714 -36.96 38.51 -11.85
C LEU A 714 -38.17 37.89 -11.14
N VAL A 715 -37.93 36.90 -10.28
CA VAL A 715 -38.95 36.28 -9.42
C VAL A 715 -38.70 36.73 -7.98
N MET A 716 -39.72 37.31 -7.34
CA MET A 716 -39.66 37.93 -6.01
C MET A 716 -40.65 37.28 -5.03
N PRO A 717 -40.28 36.15 -4.40
CA PRO A 717 -41.12 35.49 -3.39
C PRO A 717 -41.47 36.44 -2.23
N GLY A 718 -42.73 36.42 -1.78
CA GLY A 718 -43.15 37.17 -0.60
C GLY A 718 -43.35 38.68 -0.83
N ARG A 719 -43.25 39.19 -2.05
CA ARG A 719 -43.52 40.61 -2.37
C ARG A 719 -44.82 40.78 -3.16
N ASP A 720 -45.66 41.68 -2.68
CA ASP A 720 -46.81 42.21 -3.43
C ASP A 720 -46.36 43.20 -4.51
N ALA A 721 -47.29 43.65 -5.35
CA ALA A 721 -47.00 44.55 -6.47
C ALA A 721 -46.29 45.85 -6.02
N LYS A 722 -46.63 46.39 -4.84
CA LYS A 722 -46.01 47.62 -4.30
C LYS A 722 -44.57 47.39 -3.86
N GLY A 723 -44.32 46.32 -3.11
CA GLY A 723 -42.98 45.95 -2.68
C GLY A 723 -42.08 45.59 -3.87
N ALA A 724 -42.63 44.92 -4.88
CA ALA A 724 -41.96 44.64 -6.12
C ALA A 724 -41.62 45.91 -6.91
N ALA A 725 -42.57 46.86 -7.02
CA ALA A 725 -42.34 48.15 -7.67
C ALA A 725 -41.22 48.96 -7.00
N TRP A 726 -41.20 49.00 -5.67
CA TRP A 726 -40.14 49.68 -4.93
C TRP A 726 -38.75 49.11 -5.25
N LEU A 727 -38.59 47.77 -5.24
CA LEU A 727 -37.33 47.12 -5.58
C LEU A 727 -36.94 47.36 -7.05
N CYS A 728 -37.89 47.21 -7.97
CA CYS A 728 -37.63 47.41 -9.39
C CYS A 728 -37.22 48.84 -9.73
N GLU A 729 -37.75 49.84 -9.02
CA GLU A 729 -37.31 51.23 -9.19
C GLU A 729 -35.85 51.44 -8.77
N HIS A 730 -35.40 50.77 -7.70
CA HIS A 730 -34.00 50.81 -7.27
C HIS A 730 -33.09 50.10 -8.27
N VAL A 731 -33.51 48.95 -8.81
CA VAL A 731 -32.79 48.28 -9.90
C VAL A 731 -32.69 49.20 -11.11
N ARG A 732 -33.76 49.92 -11.46
CA ARG A 732 -33.76 50.88 -12.58
C ARG A 732 -32.78 52.03 -12.35
N TRP A 733 -32.78 52.65 -11.17
CA TRP A 733 -31.83 53.72 -10.82
C TRP A 733 -30.39 53.22 -10.87
N ALA A 734 -30.11 52.04 -10.33
CA ALA A 734 -28.78 51.46 -10.34
C ALA A 734 -28.26 51.18 -11.76
N MET A 735 -29.17 50.78 -12.68
CA MET A 735 -28.83 50.60 -14.08
C MET A 735 -28.49 51.92 -14.76
N GLU A 736 -29.25 52.98 -14.47
CA GLU A 736 -29.05 54.32 -15.02
C GLU A 736 -27.68 54.92 -14.65
N ASP A 737 -27.11 54.52 -13.52
CA ASP A 737 -25.75 54.90 -13.11
C ASP A 737 -24.63 54.15 -13.89
N LEU A 738 -24.96 53.11 -14.67
CA LEU A 738 -24.00 52.41 -15.52
C LEU A 738 -23.72 53.23 -16.78
N GLN A 739 -22.52 53.81 -16.84
CA GLN A 739 -22.07 54.56 -18.01
C GLN A 739 -21.37 53.68 -19.05
N HIS A 740 -21.70 53.95 -20.31
CA HIS A 740 -21.03 53.45 -21.50
C HIS A 740 -19.72 54.21 -21.74
N GLN A 741 -18.86 53.71 -22.63
CA GLN A 741 -17.59 54.38 -22.98
C GLN A 741 -17.78 55.78 -23.56
N ASP A 742 -18.93 56.06 -24.17
CA ASP A 742 -19.28 57.36 -24.74
C ASP A 742 -20.01 58.28 -23.75
N GLY A 743 -20.13 57.88 -22.47
CA GLY A 743 -20.79 58.64 -21.41
C GLY A 743 -22.33 58.54 -21.43
N SER A 744 -22.93 57.78 -22.35
CA SER A 744 -24.36 57.48 -22.29
C SER A 744 -24.68 56.50 -21.16
N ALA A 745 -25.90 56.57 -20.61
CA ALA A 745 -26.35 55.70 -19.53
C ALA A 745 -27.04 54.44 -20.09
N THR A 746 -26.83 53.30 -19.44
CA THR A 746 -27.63 52.10 -19.66
C THR A 746 -28.98 52.29 -18.97
N THR A 747 -30.10 52.20 -19.68
CA THR A 747 -31.43 52.30 -19.05
C THR A 747 -32.22 51.02 -19.26
N VAL A 748 -33.20 50.78 -18.39
CA VAL A 748 -34.06 49.59 -18.44
C VAL A 748 -35.52 49.99 -18.31
N SER A 749 -36.36 49.27 -19.05
CA SER A 749 -37.81 49.28 -18.87
C SER A 749 -38.23 48.02 -18.12
N ILE A 750 -39.19 48.13 -17.21
CA ILE A 750 -39.60 47.02 -16.33
C ILE A 750 -41.13 46.88 -16.26
N GLY A 751 -41.65 45.69 -16.52
CA GLY A 751 -43.06 45.35 -16.33
C GLY A 751 -43.25 44.37 -15.18
N ILE A 752 -44.14 44.67 -14.23
CA ILE A 752 -44.29 43.91 -12.97
C ILE A 752 -45.67 43.26 -12.91
N ALA A 753 -45.76 42.00 -12.51
CA ALA A 753 -47.04 41.30 -12.30
C ALA A 753 -47.10 40.55 -10.97
N GLU A 754 -48.23 40.63 -10.27
CA GLU A 754 -48.50 39.90 -9.03
C GLU A 754 -49.30 38.62 -9.31
N ILE A 755 -48.99 37.52 -8.61
CA ILE A 755 -49.66 36.23 -8.83
C ILE A 755 -51.19 36.28 -8.72
N ARG A 756 -51.75 37.16 -7.87
CA ARG A 756 -53.20 37.28 -7.68
C ARG A 756 -53.94 37.63 -8.97
N GLU A 757 -53.30 38.36 -9.87
CA GLU A 757 -53.87 38.83 -11.14
C GLU A 757 -53.94 37.72 -12.20
N ALA A 758 -53.05 36.73 -12.08
CA ALA A 758 -53.00 35.56 -12.94
C ALA A 758 -53.58 34.30 -12.28
N SER A 759 -54.05 34.39 -11.03
CA SER A 759 -54.39 33.24 -10.21
C SER A 759 -55.58 32.46 -10.78
N ASP A 760 -55.32 31.26 -11.29
CA ASP A 760 -56.36 30.33 -11.74
C ASP A 760 -55.93 28.90 -11.41
N ASN A 761 -56.62 28.29 -10.45
CA ASN A 761 -56.31 26.94 -9.98
C ASN A 761 -56.69 25.85 -10.99
N SER A 762 -57.44 26.17 -12.05
CA SER A 762 -57.79 25.23 -13.12
C SER A 762 -56.65 25.00 -14.12
N LEU A 763 -55.69 25.93 -14.18
CA LEU A 763 -54.53 25.85 -15.08
C LEU A 763 -53.44 24.92 -14.52
N SER A 764 -52.63 24.33 -15.39
CA SER A 764 -51.34 23.74 -15.00
C SER A 764 -50.37 24.81 -14.47
N LEU A 765 -49.28 24.38 -13.81
CA LEU A 765 -48.26 25.33 -13.30
C LEU A 765 -47.62 26.12 -14.45
N GLU A 766 -47.33 25.46 -15.56
CA GLU A 766 -46.74 26.07 -16.76
C GLU A 766 -47.68 27.10 -17.40
N GLU A 767 -48.95 26.76 -17.61
CA GLU A 767 -49.95 27.69 -18.16
C GLU A 767 -50.13 28.92 -17.26
N GLN A 768 -50.13 28.72 -15.95
CA GLN A 768 -50.23 29.82 -14.99
C GLN A 768 -48.97 30.70 -14.98
N ALA A 769 -47.77 30.11 -15.10
CA ALA A 769 -46.52 30.85 -15.24
C ALA A 769 -46.52 31.70 -16.52
N MET A 770 -46.94 31.12 -17.65
CA MET A 770 -47.02 31.83 -18.93
C MET A 770 -48.04 32.97 -18.90
N LYS A 771 -49.18 32.79 -18.23
CA LYS A 771 -50.17 33.87 -18.02
C LYS A 771 -49.59 35.04 -17.21
N LEU A 772 -48.83 34.73 -16.15
CA LEU A 772 -48.20 35.76 -15.33
C LEU A 772 -47.09 36.51 -16.10
N ILE A 773 -46.26 35.78 -16.86
CA ILE A 773 -45.23 36.36 -17.74
C ILE A 773 -45.86 37.26 -18.79
N ALA A 774 -46.95 36.83 -19.43
CA ALA A 774 -47.65 37.64 -20.43
C ALA A 774 -48.19 38.96 -19.84
N LEU A 775 -48.61 38.98 -18.57
CA LEU A 775 -49.01 40.21 -17.88
C LEU A 775 -47.82 41.13 -17.62
N ALA A 776 -46.70 40.59 -17.15
CA ALA A 776 -45.47 41.35 -16.93
C ALA A 776 -44.93 41.93 -18.26
N ASP A 777 -44.94 41.13 -19.33
CA ASP A 777 -44.51 41.53 -20.67
C ASP A 777 -45.40 42.63 -21.27
N LYS A 778 -46.73 42.51 -21.13
CA LYS A 778 -47.67 43.58 -21.54
C LYS A 778 -47.36 44.91 -20.83
N ARG A 779 -46.95 44.85 -19.57
CA ARG A 779 -46.58 46.03 -18.78
C ARG A 779 -45.20 46.57 -19.17
N LEU A 780 -44.26 45.70 -19.49
CA LEU A 780 -42.96 46.09 -20.06
C LEU A 780 -43.16 46.85 -21.37
N TYR A 781 -44.02 46.33 -22.25
CA TYR A 781 -44.37 46.99 -23.50
C TYR A 781 -44.97 48.39 -23.25
N LYS A 782 -45.85 48.52 -22.25
CA LYS A 782 -46.39 49.82 -21.82
C LYS A 782 -45.31 50.78 -21.33
N ALA A 783 -44.37 50.30 -20.49
CA ALA A 783 -43.23 51.08 -20.03
C ALA A 783 -42.38 51.62 -21.19
N LYS A 784 -42.09 50.76 -22.18
CA LYS A 784 -41.36 51.16 -23.40
C LYS A 784 -42.14 52.19 -24.23
N ALA A 785 -43.44 51.98 -24.43
CA ALA A 785 -44.29 52.88 -25.21
C ALA A 785 -44.47 54.26 -24.57
N GLU A 786 -44.46 54.35 -23.24
CA GLU A 786 -44.64 55.61 -22.52
C GLU A 786 -43.35 56.43 -22.37
N GLY A 787 -42.24 55.98 -22.95
CA GLY A 787 -40.99 56.73 -23.03
C GLY A 787 -39.77 56.06 -22.40
N LYS A 788 -39.81 54.74 -22.17
CA LYS A 788 -38.70 53.93 -21.64
C LYS A 788 -38.22 54.38 -20.26
N ASN A 789 -37.12 53.77 -19.76
CA ASN A 789 -36.49 54.07 -18.47
C ASN A 789 -37.51 54.23 -17.32
N ARG A 790 -38.42 53.25 -17.19
CA ARG A 790 -39.50 53.28 -16.18
C ARG A 790 -40.02 51.91 -15.84
N ILE A 791 -40.75 51.85 -14.73
CA ILE A 791 -41.51 50.68 -14.34
C ILE A 791 -43.00 50.83 -14.70
N SER A 792 -43.68 49.72 -14.96
CA SER A 792 -45.12 49.66 -15.14
C SER A 792 -45.72 48.50 -14.35
N TYR A 793 -46.74 48.80 -13.55
CA TYR A 793 -47.46 47.83 -12.72
C TYR A 793 -48.90 48.30 -12.49
N GLU A 794 -49.78 47.39 -12.11
CA GLU A 794 -51.13 47.73 -11.66
C GLU A 794 -51.33 47.17 -10.25
N LEU A 795 -52.21 47.81 -9.47
CA LEU A 795 -52.61 47.26 -8.18
C LEU A 795 -53.72 46.23 -8.43
N PRO A 796 -53.69 45.05 -7.79
CA PRO A 796 -54.77 44.10 -7.87
C PRO A 796 -56.08 44.78 -7.45
N VAL A 797 -57.13 44.64 -8.26
CA VAL A 797 -58.47 45.13 -7.88
C VAL A 797 -58.90 44.37 -6.64
N GLN A 798 -59.17 45.08 -5.53
CA GLN A 798 -59.80 44.48 -4.36
C GLN A 798 -61.21 44.04 -4.75
N CYS A 799 -61.40 42.73 -4.93
CA CYS A 799 -62.72 42.11 -4.98
C CYS A 799 -63.33 42.05 -3.58
#